data_AF-A0A4Y3UNN5-F1
#
_entry.id   AF-A0A4Y3UNN5-F1
#
_cell.length_a   1.000
_cell.length_b   1.000
_cell.length_c   1.000
_cell.angle_alpha   90.00
_cell.angle_beta   90.00
_cell.angle_gamma   90.00
#
_symmetry.space_group_name_H-M   'P 1'
#
loop_
_entity.id
_entity.type
_entity.pdbx_description
1 polymer ?
#
loop_
_entity_poly.entity_id
_entity_poly.type
_entity_poly.pdbx_seq_one_letter_code
_entity_poly.pdbx_strand_id
1 'polypeptide(L)'
;MWITGDVELPDEILDAHERGELVFFVGAGASLGKPSNLPLFESLAKKLARLASHPFSRRSGLDFFIGQLESLPQGFDAHQHAHTLISDPRSRFNPLHSAVVDLAGIGGAFRVVTTNYDDHLASAARSESIAVPDTWYAPALPLGHDFAGLVHLHGSVRRPKEELILTDRDFGHAYITDAWAARFLLPMFDRFTVVFVGYSHDDVIMRYLALGLPSSGNGKASKRFAFTSDPTNSKWGYLGIRPIAYPVVGRDHHALVAALTAWADRAKMGQTDHQSRVQEIVGGGTTMPLPDRDYLHGRLRTTDGARDFGFATGSLPDETKLEWLTWVEDLPEFKALFSPADVSDATAVLGNWFARTFIESTTLNGAALQTVQRLGQSMTASLYRTASWLANDLSKQDASAGERWQTLLATSIHGQSAPLGTKFLMPFLPDSTARSTAVLRAALRPFLKLERRWFVNESTERTVHPDAKVAWNSEEYALTQHIMLILQKSAPADRSLGGVLEDAIAAAYDLLAAYHGDRSWDPLAHHRSAIEPHAQDEFREPLDAVIDGLREYGIKALPLWPDLPDRWWNLDRALMQRLALHLVANDPERSSDDKLSWLLDRTGLYADDLKHETYQVLAAAVGSATPPLKQRVLDAADAGPDYPEEIPDRDRHFAYAKYKLLAWLTQADPDWAEAQAAFDAIQAENPGFGVREHPDFDSWMTSGTWGGKPPMDIEEFIQALDQNVSAALDDLLSRDYSERHFDQPDWRDALGLVQQAVEQRPDLGLQLWDAVLRRDELNDKQVDLWRAIAEGWGKAQLGDSGLGAVQRLTTLLTDKDSAYALGRFLLEQIRQQIDAAESPVLASMRELARALWREQGAGFTHREDSTPLSFAPLYLNSWPGFVAQYWNSEVDRRWRHSREDWAGLSDEESEALVALLNGNEDALDATQPAIAGQLFFYFAADAGFAAAHLLPLFNDPQRHAFGWYPFLHHPRWNDRLLAAGLFDSMVAELSRIDELPDQQLHHILLGFITSVVSYAGITSTDRRRLLDQTVLASNGSHAAAFAEAVARFLREDGVDGAEVWRRWLGKHLERRLSGQPRVASPEELARWADVVPVVGEFVPAAAILFGGHGIGLGERFFNRELPDGVLAAYGPELVAFFAERVRNTTGTDYMVRHRVHQLVKAIRGAVGDSVAQPLVEAAAGSGLLDADE
;
A
#
# COMPACT_ATOMS: atom_id res chain seq x y z
N MET A 1 -18.86 -41.08 -16.15
CA MET A 1 -19.71 -41.88 -15.27
C MET A 1 -18.97 -43.12 -14.80
N TRP A 2 -19.00 -43.45 -13.51
CA TRP A 2 -18.36 -44.65 -12.94
C TRP A 2 -18.76 -45.95 -13.70
N ILE A 3 -17.80 -46.84 -14.07
CA ILE A 3 -18.03 -48.03 -14.96
C ILE A 3 -17.79 -49.40 -14.31
N THR A 4 -16.69 -49.58 -13.59
CA THR A 4 -16.45 -50.71 -12.68
C THR A 4 -16.37 -50.16 -11.26
N GLY A 5 -16.23 -51.02 -10.25
CA GLY A 5 -16.12 -50.57 -8.85
C GLY A 5 -14.98 -49.57 -8.60
N ASP A 6 -13.91 -49.64 -9.41
CA ASP A 6 -12.67 -48.85 -9.22
C ASP A 6 -12.32 -47.97 -10.43
N VAL A 7 -13.10 -48.00 -11.52
CA VAL A 7 -12.79 -47.29 -12.77
C VAL A 7 -14.00 -46.51 -13.26
N GLU A 8 -13.83 -45.21 -13.49
CA GLU A 8 -14.81 -44.34 -14.14
C GLU A 8 -14.52 -44.15 -15.63
N LEU A 9 -15.55 -44.32 -16.48
CA LEU A 9 -15.46 -43.93 -17.88
C LEU A 9 -16.30 -42.71 -18.25
N PRO A 10 -15.73 -41.76 -18.99
CA PRO A 10 -16.51 -40.84 -19.82
C PRO A 10 -17.57 -41.53 -20.67
N ASP A 11 -18.72 -40.87 -20.80
CA ASP A 11 -19.81 -41.27 -21.69
C ASP A 11 -19.44 -40.97 -23.15
N GLU A 12 -18.61 -39.94 -23.33
CA GLU A 12 -18.12 -39.41 -24.59
C GLU A 12 -17.23 -40.39 -25.40
N ILE A 13 -16.59 -41.38 -24.76
CA ILE A 13 -15.85 -42.44 -25.49
C ILE A 13 -16.75 -43.57 -25.97
N LEU A 14 -17.70 -43.96 -25.13
CA LEU A 14 -18.60 -45.08 -25.37
C LEU A 14 -19.38 -44.80 -26.66
N ASP A 15 -19.97 -43.60 -26.73
CA ASP A 15 -20.70 -43.11 -27.91
C ASP A 15 -19.85 -43.06 -29.18
N ALA A 16 -18.52 -42.88 -29.09
CA ALA A 16 -17.64 -42.74 -30.25
C ALA A 16 -17.03 -44.07 -30.73
N HIS A 17 -16.84 -45.02 -29.82
CA HIS A 17 -16.37 -46.36 -30.15
C HIS A 17 -17.40 -47.12 -31.01
N GLU A 18 -18.69 -47.09 -30.63
CA GLU A 18 -19.77 -47.73 -31.41
C GLU A 18 -19.96 -47.13 -32.80
N ARG A 19 -19.60 -45.84 -32.99
CA ARG A 19 -19.66 -45.15 -34.29
C ARG A 19 -18.45 -45.43 -35.20
N GLY A 20 -17.48 -46.24 -34.76
CA GLY A 20 -16.28 -46.56 -35.55
C GLY A 20 -15.28 -45.40 -35.66
N GLU A 21 -15.38 -44.41 -34.80
CA GLU A 21 -14.58 -43.18 -34.84
C GLU A 21 -13.36 -43.21 -33.90
N LEU A 22 -12.84 -44.38 -33.52
CA LEU A 22 -11.75 -44.52 -32.51
C LEU A 22 -10.33 -44.59 -33.13
N VAL A 23 -9.32 -44.08 -32.42
CA VAL A 23 -7.87 -44.11 -32.77
C VAL A 23 -7.02 -44.41 -31.53
N PHE A 24 -5.87 -45.08 -31.69
CA PHE A 24 -4.90 -45.31 -30.61
C PHE A 24 -3.59 -44.53 -30.79
N PHE A 25 -2.98 -44.09 -29.69
CA PHE A 25 -1.77 -43.25 -29.73
C PHE A 25 -0.75 -43.65 -28.65
N VAL A 26 0.52 -43.86 -29.04
CA VAL A 26 1.54 -44.60 -28.26
C VAL A 26 2.87 -43.83 -28.19
N GLY A 27 3.52 -43.77 -27.02
CA GLY A 27 4.74 -42.97 -26.83
C GLY A 27 5.84 -43.63 -25.99
N ALA A 28 6.78 -42.80 -25.48
CA ALA A 28 8.08 -43.26 -24.99
C ALA A 28 8.07 -44.26 -23.83
N GLY A 29 6.98 -44.31 -23.04
CA GLY A 29 6.80 -45.34 -22.01
C GLY A 29 6.74 -46.76 -22.58
N ALA A 30 6.32 -46.92 -23.84
CA ALA A 30 6.35 -48.20 -24.55
C ALA A 30 7.79 -48.66 -24.89
N SER A 31 8.74 -47.74 -25.10
CA SER A 31 10.16 -48.01 -25.37
C SER A 31 11.04 -48.03 -24.09
N LEU A 32 10.44 -48.14 -22.90
CA LEU A 32 11.19 -48.21 -21.63
C LEU A 32 11.54 -49.66 -21.22
N GLY A 33 10.72 -50.63 -21.62
CA GLY A 33 10.89 -52.05 -21.30
C GLY A 33 12.10 -52.69 -21.99
N LYS A 34 12.65 -53.76 -21.40
CA LYS A 34 13.68 -54.56 -22.09
C LYS A 34 13.10 -55.13 -23.39
N PRO A 35 13.82 -55.08 -24.54
CA PRO A 35 15.25 -54.75 -24.69
C PRO A 35 15.57 -53.33 -25.24
N SER A 36 14.76 -52.29 -24.96
CA SER A 36 14.90 -50.94 -25.54
C SER A 36 16.00 -50.05 -24.92
N ASN A 37 15.86 -49.61 -23.66
CA ASN A 37 16.86 -48.87 -22.85
C ASN A 37 17.25 -47.42 -23.28
N LEU A 38 16.38 -46.61 -23.88
CA LEU A 38 16.69 -45.20 -24.22
C LEU A 38 16.36 -44.21 -23.07
N PRO A 39 17.09 -43.07 -22.95
CA PRO A 39 16.84 -42.10 -21.89
C PRO A 39 15.58 -41.26 -22.14
N LEU A 40 14.81 -41.01 -21.09
CA LEU A 40 13.68 -40.07 -21.13
C LEU A 40 14.18 -38.62 -21.21
N PHE A 41 13.38 -37.76 -21.85
CA PHE A 41 13.67 -36.37 -22.19
C PHE A 41 14.22 -35.52 -21.02
N GLU A 42 13.78 -35.80 -19.79
CA GLU A 42 14.23 -35.10 -18.56
C GLU A 42 15.75 -35.18 -18.33
N SER A 43 16.37 -36.32 -18.68
CA SER A 43 17.78 -36.56 -18.40
C SER A 43 18.71 -35.78 -19.35
N LEU A 44 18.17 -35.28 -20.46
CA LEU A 44 18.84 -34.42 -21.42
C LEU A 44 18.95 -32.98 -20.87
N ALA A 45 17.82 -32.40 -20.46
CA ALA A 45 17.70 -31.05 -19.93
C ALA A 45 18.62 -30.76 -18.71
N LYS A 46 18.85 -31.76 -17.85
CA LYS A 46 19.75 -31.68 -16.68
C LYS A 46 21.18 -31.24 -16.99
N LYS A 47 21.67 -31.50 -18.20
CA LYS A 47 23.04 -31.17 -18.61
C LYS A 47 23.17 -29.72 -19.07
N LEU A 48 22.11 -29.17 -19.68
CA LEU A 48 22.08 -27.84 -20.28
C LEU A 48 22.00 -26.74 -19.22
N ALA A 49 21.22 -26.97 -18.15
CA ALA A 49 21.05 -26.08 -16.99
C ALA A 49 22.37 -25.48 -16.47
N ARG A 50 23.38 -26.35 -16.30
CA ARG A 50 24.66 -26.02 -15.65
C ARG A 50 25.49 -24.99 -16.41
N LEU A 51 25.30 -24.87 -17.73
CA LEU A 51 26.08 -23.97 -18.57
C LEU A 51 25.57 -22.52 -18.49
N ALA A 52 24.28 -22.32 -18.28
CA ALA A 52 23.68 -20.99 -18.06
C ALA A 52 23.80 -20.49 -16.60
N SER A 53 24.65 -21.12 -15.77
CA SER A 53 24.65 -20.97 -14.29
C SER A 53 23.26 -21.18 -13.65
N HIS A 54 22.34 -21.88 -14.32
CA HIS A 54 20.94 -21.98 -13.91
C HIS A 54 20.69 -23.28 -13.12
N PRO A 55 19.95 -23.26 -12.00
CA PRO A 55 19.52 -24.48 -11.34
C PRO A 55 18.70 -25.33 -12.32
N PHE A 56 19.01 -26.63 -12.42
CA PHE A 56 18.15 -27.52 -13.22
C PHE A 56 16.76 -27.59 -12.58
N SER A 57 15.75 -27.28 -13.39
CA SER A 57 14.36 -27.35 -12.98
C SER A 57 13.59 -28.28 -13.92
N ARG A 58 12.89 -29.24 -13.33
CA ARG A 58 11.86 -30.02 -14.05
C ARG A 58 10.50 -29.30 -14.07
N ARG A 59 10.36 -28.15 -13.38
CA ARG A 59 9.05 -27.51 -13.12
C ARG A 59 8.37 -26.98 -14.38
N SER A 60 9.14 -26.46 -15.33
CA SER A 60 8.61 -25.59 -16.39
C SER A 60 8.18 -26.32 -17.68
N GLY A 61 8.19 -27.66 -17.71
CA GLY A 61 8.34 -28.40 -18.97
C GLY A 61 9.81 -28.53 -19.34
N LEU A 62 10.17 -29.47 -20.20
CA LEU A 62 11.57 -29.84 -20.46
C LEU A 62 12.11 -29.21 -21.74
N ASP A 63 11.27 -29.22 -22.76
CA ASP A 63 11.32 -28.42 -23.97
C ASP A 63 11.33 -26.92 -23.65
N PHE A 64 10.38 -26.45 -22.84
CA PHE A 64 10.40 -25.07 -22.36
C PHE A 64 11.54 -24.83 -21.36
N PHE A 65 11.99 -25.78 -20.53
CA PHE A 65 13.20 -25.52 -19.74
C PHE A 65 14.41 -25.27 -20.64
N ILE A 66 14.57 -26.05 -21.71
CA ILE A 66 15.65 -25.88 -22.68
C ILE A 66 15.48 -24.56 -23.46
N GLY A 67 14.26 -24.22 -23.90
CA GLY A 67 13.94 -22.93 -24.52
C GLY A 67 14.00 -21.74 -23.56
N GLN A 68 13.78 -21.94 -22.25
CA GLN A 68 13.91 -20.95 -21.18
C GLN A 68 15.37 -20.65 -20.90
N LEU A 69 16.27 -21.64 -21.02
CA LEU A 69 17.70 -21.34 -21.05
C LEU A 69 17.99 -20.38 -22.22
N GLU A 70 17.46 -20.64 -23.43
CA GLU A 70 17.65 -19.71 -24.54
C GLU A 70 16.97 -18.35 -24.34
N SER A 71 15.83 -18.34 -23.63
CA SER A 71 14.92 -17.20 -23.45
C SER A 71 14.97 -16.60 -22.05
N LEU A 72 16.06 -16.78 -21.29
CA LEU A 72 16.31 -15.98 -20.08
C LEU A 72 16.19 -14.47 -20.45
N PRO A 73 15.92 -13.52 -19.53
CA PRO A 73 15.80 -12.05 -19.77
C PRO A 73 17.03 -11.32 -20.38
N GLN A 74 17.90 -12.12 -20.95
CA GLN A 74 19.33 -12.03 -20.99
C GLN A 74 19.78 -13.07 -22.02
N GLY A 75 19.49 -14.37 -21.88
CA GLY A 75 19.53 -15.35 -22.99
C GLY A 75 20.81 -16.19 -23.14
N PHE A 76 20.71 -17.28 -23.92
CA PHE A 76 21.73 -18.35 -24.12
C PHE A 76 21.36 -19.24 -25.38
N ASP A 77 22.13 -20.28 -25.74
CA ASP A 77 21.88 -21.17 -26.91
C ASP A 77 21.96 -22.66 -26.48
N ALA A 78 20.90 -23.42 -26.73
CA ALA A 78 20.70 -24.78 -26.23
C ALA A 78 20.58 -25.85 -27.33
N HIS A 79 20.06 -25.53 -28.53
CA HIS A 79 19.98 -26.47 -29.66
C HIS A 79 21.35 -27.03 -30.02
N GLN A 80 22.37 -26.15 -30.07
CA GLN A 80 23.75 -26.52 -30.37
C GLN A 80 24.33 -27.50 -29.33
N HIS A 81 23.85 -27.46 -28.09
CA HIS A 81 24.31 -28.33 -27.01
C HIS A 81 23.51 -29.64 -26.89
N ALA A 82 22.26 -29.70 -27.34
CA ALA A 82 21.39 -30.87 -27.21
C ALA A 82 21.65 -31.99 -28.25
N HIS A 83 21.89 -31.63 -29.52
CA HIS A 83 22.16 -32.59 -30.60
C HIS A 83 23.36 -33.51 -30.32
N THR A 84 24.37 -33.02 -29.61
CA THR A 84 25.58 -33.75 -29.23
C THR A 84 25.34 -34.94 -28.26
N LEU A 85 24.11 -35.18 -27.79
CA LEU A 85 23.83 -36.10 -26.67
C LEU A 85 22.97 -37.35 -26.96
N ILE A 86 22.30 -37.49 -28.12
CA ILE A 86 21.26 -38.54 -28.31
C ILE A 86 21.72 -39.79 -29.12
N SER A 87 22.71 -39.67 -30.01
CA SER A 87 23.00 -40.67 -31.07
C SER A 87 23.85 -41.90 -30.65
N ASP A 88 23.35 -42.73 -29.71
CA ASP A 88 24.03 -43.97 -29.23
C ASP A 88 23.63 -45.25 -30.03
N PRO A 89 24.56 -46.07 -30.55
CA PRO A 89 24.27 -47.24 -31.42
C PRO A 89 23.42 -48.47 -30.88
N ARG A 90 22.37 -48.33 -30.03
CA ARG A 90 21.71 -49.46 -29.28
C ARG A 90 20.18 -49.34 -28.90
N SER A 91 19.25 -50.22 -29.39
CA SER A 91 17.83 -50.44 -28.88
C SER A 91 17.03 -51.63 -29.55
N ARG A 92 15.92 -52.20 -28.95
CA ARG A 92 14.95 -53.26 -29.46
C ARG A 92 13.54 -53.28 -28.73
N PHE A 93 12.49 -54.05 -29.14
CA PHE A 93 11.03 -53.91 -28.75
C PHE A 93 10.33 -55.02 -27.86
N ASN A 94 9.01 -54.89 -27.46
CA ASN A 94 8.31 -55.67 -26.38
C ASN A 94 6.76 -55.99 -26.52
N PRO A 95 6.05 -56.67 -25.57
CA PRO A 95 4.63 -57.12 -25.67
C PRO A 95 3.45 -56.14 -25.49
N LEU A 96 3.59 -54.95 -24.87
CA LEU A 96 2.46 -54.00 -24.77
C LEU A 96 1.95 -53.59 -26.17
N HIS A 97 2.84 -53.65 -27.15
CA HIS A 97 2.57 -53.43 -28.55
C HIS A 97 1.60 -54.46 -29.17
N SER A 98 1.38 -55.65 -28.60
CA SER A 98 0.40 -56.63 -29.13
C SER A 98 -1.05 -56.30 -28.74
N ALA A 99 -1.32 -55.95 -27.48
CA ALA A 99 -2.70 -55.79 -26.99
C ALA A 99 -3.43 -54.55 -27.56
N VAL A 100 -2.70 -53.46 -27.83
CA VAL A 100 -3.26 -52.24 -28.45
C VAL A 100 -3.72 -52.51 -29.89
N VAL A 101 -3.11 -53.48 -30.57
CA VAL A 101 -3.41 -53.84 -31.96
C VAL A 101 -4.71 -54.67 -32.07
N ASP A 102 -5.13 -55.35 -30.99
CA ASP A 102 -6.32 -56.22 -30.97
C ASP A 102 -7.65 -55.44 -30.78
N LEU A 103 -7.75 -54.57 -29.75
CA LEU A 103 -8.92 -53.71 -29.55
C LEU A 103 -9.15 -52.76 -30.74
N ALA A 104 -8.08 -52.34 -31.41
CA ALA A 104 -8.13 -51.56 -32.65
C ALA A 104 -8.71 -52.33 -33.86
N GLY A 105 -8.82 -53.65 -33.79
CA GLY A 105 -9.38 -54.51 -34.84
C GLY A 105 -10.86 -54.87 -34.66
N ILE A 106 -11.43 -54.72 -33.46
CA ILE A 106 -12.85 -55.04 -33.16
C ILE A 106 -13.77 -53.85 -33.50
N GLY A 107 -13.29 -52.62 -33.31
CA GLY A 107 -13.96 -51.40 -33.78
C GLY A 107 -13.99 -51.28 -35.31
N GLY A 108 -14.74 -50.30 -35.82
CA GLY A 108 -15.01 -50.20 -37.27
C GLY A 108 -13.82 -49.99 -38.22
N ALA A 109 -12.61 -49.61 -37.75
CA ALA A 109 -11.38 -49.49 -38.57
C ALA A 109 -10.09 -49.27 -37.73
N PHE A 110 -8.94 -49.72 -38.24
CA PHE A 110 -7.63 -49.77 -37.56
C PHE A 110 -6.77 -48.49 -37.72
N ARG A 111 -6.33 -47.84 -36.62
CA ARG A 111 -5.59 -46.54 -36.63
C ARG A 111 -4.62 -46.35 -35.45
N VAL A 112 -3.32 -46.08 -35.70
CA VAL A 112 -2.26 -45.95 -34.66
C VAL A 112 -1.21 -44.83 -34.96
N VAL A 113 -0.71 -44.10 -33.95
CA VAL A 113 0.29 -42.99 -34.08
C VAL A 113 1.36 -43.01 -32.96
N THR A 114 2.60 -42.53 -33.22
CA THR A 114 3.69 -42.45 -32.22
C THR A 114 4.64 -41.22 -32.28
N THR A 115 5.24 -40.87 -31.13
CA THR A 115 6.16 -39.73 -30.92
C THR A 115 7.64 -40.09 -30.78
N ASN A 116 8.00 -41.38 -30.75
CA ASN A 116 9.37 -41.79 -30.41
C ASN A 116 10.35 -41.55 -31.59
N TYR A 117 11.59 -41.17 -31.28
CA TYR A 117 12.69 -41.05 -32.24
C TYR A 117 13.22 -42.43 -32.74
N ASP A 118 12.68 -43.54 -32.21
CA ASP A 118 12.99 -44.95 -32.53
C ASP A 118 11.96 -45.63 -33.46
N ASP A 119 12.11 -46.93 -33.74
CA ASP A 119 11.46 -47.67 -34.85
C ASP A 119 10.83 -49.02 -34.41
N HIS A 120 10.15 -49.06 -33.25
CA HIS A 120 9.75 -50.33 -32.61
C HIS A 120 8.36 -50.89 -32.95
N LEU A 121 7.30 -50.06 -33.02
CA LEU A 121 5.91 -50.50 -33.24
C LEU A 121 5.71 -51.34 -34.51
N ALA A 122 6.31 -50.92 -35.62
CA ALA A 122 6.21 -51.60 -36.92
C ALA A 122 6.72 -53.05 -36.89
N SER A 123 7.61 -53.39 -35.94
CA SER A 123 8.18 -54.74 -35.82
C SER A 123 7.25 -55.73 -35.09
N ALA A 124 6.26 -55.26 -34.34
CA ALA A 124 5.33 -56.10 -33.58
C ALA A 124 4.15 -56.63 -34.44
N ALA A 125 3.46 -55.75 -35.17
CA ALA A 125 2.27 -56.13 -35.96
C ALA A 125 2.56 -57.22 -37.01
N ARG A 126 3.78 -57.23 -37.58
CA ARG A 126 4.26 -58.29 -38.50
C ARG A 126 4.33 -59.69 -37.86
N SER A 127 4.26 -59.80 -36.54
CA SER A 127 4.33 -61.09 -35.82
C SER A 127 2.96 -61.70 -35.51
N GLU A 128 1.89 -60.89 -35.43
CA GLU A 128 0.54 -61.32 -34.98
C GLU A 128 -0.42 -61.59 -36.16
N SER A 129 0.04 -61.45 -37.41
CA SER A 129 -0.76 -61.58 -38.64
C SER A 129 -1.92 -60.57 -38.80
N ILE A 130 -1.94 -59.49 -38.01
CA ILE A 130 -2.91 -58.40 -38.14
C ILE A 130 -2.44 -57.44 -39.26
N ALA A 131 -3.31 -57.17 -40.23
CA ALA A 131 -2.96 -56.41 -41.43
C ALA A 131 -2.84 -54.90 -41.15
N VAL A 132 -1.67 -54.31 -41.42
CA VAL A 132 -1.41 -52.86 -41.33
C VAL A 132 -1.17 -52.29 -42.74
N PRO A 133 -1.92 -51.26 -43.18
CA PRO A 133 -1.79 -50.77 -44.56
C PRO A 133 -0.51 -49.96 -44.90
N ASP A 134 -0.14 -48.91 -44.15
CA ASP A 134 0.90 -47.92 -44.57
C ASP A 134 1.74 -47.28 -43.41
N THR A 135 2.83 -46.52 -43.70
CA THR A 135 3.76 -45.90 -42.71
C THR A 135 4.48 -44.58 -43.14
N TRP A 136 4.71 -43.59 -42.23
CA TRP A 136 5.27 -42.23 -42.52
C TRP A 136 6.18 -41.56 -41.44
N TYR A 137 6.98 -40.54 -41.83
CA TYR A 137 7.91 -39.76 -40.96
C TYR A 137 7.91 -38.23 -41.17
N ALA A 138 7.97 -37.48 -40.06
CA ALA A 138 8.23 -36.04 -39.99
C ALA A 138 9.48 -35.54 -40.78
N PRO A 139 9.43 -34.39 -41.48
CA PRO A 139 8.29 -33.47 -41.62
C PRO A 139 7.24 -33.85 -42.70
N ALA A 140 7.27 -35.07 -43.26
CA ALA A 140 6.42 -35.48 -44.39
C ALA A 140 5.32 -36.48 -43.95
N LEU A 141 4.14 -35.97 -43.59
CA LEU A 141 3.04 -36.73 -42.99
C LEU A 141 1.77 -36.85 -43.89
N PRO A 142 0.88 -37.85 -43.66
CA PRO A 142 -0.34 -38.05 -44.45
C PRO A 142 -1.51 -37.14 -44.01
N LEU A 143 -2.70 -37.33 -44.59
CA LEU A 143 -3.92 -36.57 -44.24
C LEU A 143 -4.63 -37.18 -43.01
N GLY A 144 -4.86 -36.37 -41.97
CA GLY A 144 -5.37 -36.86 -40.68
C GLY A 144 -6.80 -37.40 -40.64
N HIS A 145 -7.69 -36.91 -41.51
CA HIS A 145 -9.13 -37.20 -41.43
C HIS A 145 -9.52 -38.48 -42.17
N ASP A 146 -8.59 -39.10 -42.90
CA ASP A 146 -8.81 -40.35 -43.64
C ASP A 146 -7.48 -41.11 -43.77
N PHE A 147 -7.22 -41.99 -42.80
CA PHE A 147 -6.05 -42.86 -42.77
C PHE A 147 -6.37 -44.19 -42.08
N ALA A 148 -5.57 -45.21 -42.38
CA ALA A 148 -5.48 -46.48 -41.68
C ALA A 148 -4.03 -46.99 -41.79
N GLY A 149 -3.24 -46.88 -40.71
CA GLY A 149 -1.78 -47.12 -40.76
C GLY A 149 -1.04 -46.59 -39.52
N LEU A 150 0.28 -46.39 -39.64
CA LEU A 150 1.20 -46.00 -38.55
C LEU A 150 2.04 -44.74 -38.86
N VAL A 151 2.19 -43.80 -37.92
CA VAL A 151 2.88 -42.50 -38.17
C VAL A 151 3.90 -42.13 -37.08
N HIS A 152 5.09 -41.64 -37.47
CA HIS A 152 6.15 -41.10 -36.59
C HIS A 152 6.23 -39.57 -36.61
N LEU A 153 6.14 -38.94 -35.43
CA LEU A 153 5.77 -37.53 -35.33
C LEU A 153 6.91 -36.52 -35.00
N HIS A 154 7.88 -36.85 -34.14
CA HIS A 154 8.88 -35.86 -33.65
C HIS A 154 10.19 -35.80 -34.48
N GLY A 155 10.20 -36.37 -35.68
CA GLY A 155 11.43 -36.54 -36.46
C GLY A 155 12.21 -37.78 -36.02
N SER A 156 13.48 -37.86 -36.43
CA SER A 156 14.32 -39.02 -36.17
C SER A 156 15.80 -38.62 -36.17
N VAL A 157 16.62 -39.33 -35.39
CA VAL A 157 18.10 -39.22 -35.34
C VAL A 157 18.81 -39.52 -36.69
N ARG A 158 18.06 -39.74 -37.77
CA ARG A 158 18.54 -39.91 -39.14
C ARG A 158 18.51 -38.58 -39.96
N ARG A 159 18.43 -37.41 -39.30
CA ARG A 159 18.21 -36.05 -39.90
C ARG A 159 19.03 -34.92 -39.20
N PRO A 160 19.17 -33.71 -39.78
CA PRO A 160 19.94 -32.55 -39.24
C PRO A 160 19.49 -32.00 -37.87
N LYS A 161 20.35 -31.20 -37.20
CA LYS A 161 20.07 -30.69 -35.83
C LYS A 161 18.92 -29.69 -35.77
N GLU A 162 18.73 -28.90 -36.82
CA GLU A 162 17.66 -27.92 -36.98
C GLU A 162 16.32 -28.56 -37.38
N GLU A 163 16.30 -29.88 -37.68
CA GLU A 163 15.08 -30.67 -37.93
C GLU A 163 14.63 -31.46 -36.68
N LEU A 164 15.37 -31.39 -35.56
CA LEU A 164 15.00 -32.08 -34.32
C LEU A 164 14.08 -31.20 -33.47
N ILE A 165 13.02 -31.81 -32.94
CA ILE A 165 12.10 -31.14 -32.04
C ILE A 165 12.62 -31.21 -30.60
N LEU A 166 13.30 -30.15 -30.13
CA LEU A 166 13.98 -30.14 -28.83
C LEU A 166 13.60 -28.95 -27.94
N THR A 167 13.49 -27.76 -28.51
CA THR A 167 12.97 -26.57 -27.83
C THR A 167 11.50 -26.36 -28.15
N ASP A 168 10.83 -25.57 -27.31
CA ASP A 168 9.51 -25.02 -27.60
C ASP A 168 9.45 -24.26 -28.95
N ARG A 169 10.57 -23.70 -29.45
CA ARG A 169 10.68 -23.10 -30.79
C ARG A 169 10.66 -24.14 -31.92
N ASP A 170 11.39 -25.25 -31.82
CA ASP A 170 11.35 -26.32 -32.83
C ASP A 170 9.97 -26.98 -32.89
N PHE A 171 9.43 -27.23 -31.70
CA PHE A 171 8.05 -27.62 -31.47
C PHE A 171 7.13 -26.62 -32.20
N GLY A 172 7.35 -25.31 -32.04
CA GLY A 172 6.68 -24.26 -32.82
C GLY A 172 6.78 -24.43 -34.34
N HIS A 173 7.97 -24.65 -34.91
CA HIS A 173 8.12 -24.86 -36.35
C HIS A 173 7.35 -26.08 -36.87
N ALA A 174 7.50 -27.22 -36.20
CA ALA A 174 6.91 -28.48 -36.59
C ALA A 174 5.37 -28.48 -36.60
N TYR A 175 4.80 -27.83 -35.57
CA TYR A 175 3.38 -27.88 -35.28
C TYR A 175 2.62 -26.59 -35.60
N ILE A 176 3.31 -25.47 -35.85
CA ILE A 176 2.69 -24.16 -36.08
C ILE A 176 3.16 -23.55 -37.39
N THR A 177 4.47 -23.32 -37.57
CA THR A 177 4.97 -22.50 -38.68
C THR A 177 4.88 -23.24 -40.02
N ASP A 178 5.54 -24.39 -40.12
CA ASP A 178 5.44 -25.27 -41.28
C ASP A 178 4.24 -26.23 -41.13
N ALA A 179 3.70 -26.31 -39.91
CA ALA A 179 2.45 -26.94 -39.51
C ALA A 179 2.28 -28.41 -39.91
N TRP A 180 3.31 -29.10 -40.40
CA TRP A 180 3.18 -30.44 -40.97
C TRP A 180 2.69 -31.47 -39.95
N ALA A 181 3.13 -31.36 -38.69
CA ALA A 181 2.68 -32.22 -37.60
C ALA A 181 1.22 -31.96 -37.22
N ALA A 182 0.82 -30.68 -37.22
CA ALA A 182 -0.55 -30.26 -36.97
C ALA A 182 -1.49 -30.55 -38.16
N ARG A 183 -1.04 -30.44 -39.42
CA ARG A 183 -1.86 -30.78 -40.60
C ARG A 183 -2.20 -32.26 -40.68
N PHE A 184 -1.42 -33.12 -40.03
CA PHE A 184 -1.77 -34.52 -39.80
C PHE A 184 -2.66 -34.69 -38.56
N LEU A 185 -2.33 -34.09 -37.42
CA LEU A 185 -3.07 -34.37 -36.18
C LEU A 185 -4.38 -33.59 -36.03
N LEU A 186 -4.47 -32.37 -36.55
CA LEU A 186 -5.67 -31.53 -36.51
C LEU A 186 -6.88 -32.15 -37.26
N PRO A 187 -6.72 -32.78 -38.44
CA PRO A 187 -7.86 -33.47 -39.05
C PRO A 187 -8.15 -34.83 -38.38
N MET A 188 -7.18 -35.41 -37.66
CA MET A 188 -7.32 -36.69 -36.96
C MET A 188 -8.15 -36.55 -35.68
N PHE A 189 -7.70 -35.74 -34.71
CA PHE A 189 -8.35 -35.59 -33.41
C PHE A 189 -9.67 -34.77 -33.45
N ASP A 190 -9.97 -34.07 -34.56
CA ASP A 190 -11.26 -33.40 -34.76
C ASP A 190 -12.34 -34.40 -35.18
N ARG A 191 -11.99 -35.24 -36.17
CA ARG A 191 -12.85 -36.31 -36.65
C ARG A 191 -12.99 -37.42 -35.62
N PHE A 192 -11.87 -37.97 -35.16
CA PHE A 192 -11.85 -39.21 -34.38
C PHE A 192 -11.72 -38.96 -32.88
N THR A 193 -12.30 -39.87 -32.12
CA THR A 193 -12.06 -40.04 -30.69
C THR A 193 -10.80 -40.86 -30.47
N VAL A 194 -9.96 -40.49 -29.49
CA VAL A 194 -8.59 -41.03 -29.37
C VAL A 194 -8.28 -41.54 -27.97
N VAL A 195 -7.67 -42.73 -27.90
CA VAL A 195 -7.25 -43.40 -26.67
C VAL A 195 -5.73 -43.49 -26.64
N PHE A 196 -5.12 -42.96 -25.57
CA PHE A 196 -3.68 -42.92 -25.41
C PHE A 196 -3.18 -44.02 -24.47
N VAL A 197 -2.09 -44.69 -24.87
CA VAL A 197 -1.53 -45.86 -24.18
C VAL A 197 -0.01 -45.75 -24.07
N GLY A 198 0.53 -45.87 -22.85
CA GLY A 198 1.98 -45.78 -22.61
C GLY A 198 2.61 -44.42 -22.93
N TYR A 199 1.78 -43.40 -23.24
CA TYR A 199 2.22 -42.06 -23.56
C TYR A 199 1.93 -41.09 -22.42
N SER A 200 2.98 -40.56 -21.80
CA SER A 200 2.84 -39.70 -20.62
C SER A 200 2.33 -38.29 -20.93
N HIS A 201 2.31 -37.84 -22.20
CA HIS A 201 1.99 -36.47 -22.61
C HIS A 201 2.81 -35.38 -21.91
N ASP A 202 4.04 -35.71 -21.53
CA ASP A 202 4.93 -34.72 -20.95
C ASP A 202 5.52 -33.78 -22.04
N ASP A 203 5.36 -34.10 -23.34
CA ASP A 203 5.73 -33.22 -24.47
C ASP A 203 4.69 -32.12 -24.68
N VAL A 204 5.12 -30.85 -24.66
CA VAL A 204 4.20 -29.71 -24.53
C VAL A 204 3.32 -29.49 -25.75
N ILE A 205 3.76 -29.79 -26.98
CA ILE A 205 2.90 -29.57 -28.15
C ILE A 205 1.99 -30.75 -28.50
N MET A 206 2.35 -31.98 -28.18
CA MET A 206 1.36 -33.06 -28.24
C MET A 206 0.23 -32.83 -27.22
N ARG A 207 0.59 -32.23 -26.09
CA ARG A 207 -0.33 -31.58 -25.15
C ARG A 207 -1.14 -30.44 -25.78
N TYR A 208 -0.53 -29.50 -26.52
CA TYR A 208 -1.26 -28.45 -27.24
C TYR A 208 -2.09 -28.92 -28.43
N LEU A 209 -1.83 -30.08 -29.03
CA LEU A 209 -2.71 -30.67 -30.04
C LEU A 209 -3.83 -31.46 -29.39
N ALA A 210 -3.52 -32.27 -28.39
CA ALA A 210 -4.53 -32.87 -27.53
C ALA A 210 -5.44 -31.81 -26.87
N LEU A 211 -5.06 -30.53 -26.83
CA LEU A 211 -5.90 -29.39 -26.44
C LEU A 211 -6.49 -28.56 -27.60
N GLY A 212 -5.70 -28.30 -28.65
CA GLY A 212 -6.06 -27.43 -29.78
C GLY A 212 -7.04 -28.07 -30.75
N LEU A 213 -7.19 -29.38 -30.65
CA LEU A 213 -8.28 -30.13 -31.24
C LEU A 213 -9.48 -30.14 -30.31
N PRO A 214 -10.75 -30.11 -30.77
CA PRO A 214 -11.85 -29.62 -29.93
C PRO A 214 -12.11 -30.45 -28.66
N SER A 215 -11.45 -30.11 -27.56
CA SER A 215 -11.43 -30.85 -26.29
C SER A 215 -12.58 -30.45 -25.40
N SER A 216 -13.79 -30.95 -25.66
CA SER A 216 -15.01 -30.42 -25.02
C SER A 216 -15.24 -28.91 -25.23
N GLY A 217 -14.44 -28.26 -26.10
CA GLY A 217 -14.23 -26.81 -26.07
C GLY A 217 -15.45 -26.01 -26.52
N ASN A 218 -15.92 -26.25 -27.74
CA ASN A 218 -17.18 -25.68 -28.24
C ASN A 218 -18.38 -26.55 -27.79
N GLY A 219 -18.40 -26.96 -26.51
CA GLY A 219 -19.40 -27.87 -25.95
C GLY A 219 -19.38 -29.29 -26.55
N LYS A 220 -18.36 -29.65 -27.33
CA LYS A 220 -18.25 -30.97 -27.99
C LYS A 220 -17.48 -31.97 -27.13
N ALA A 221 -18.21 -32.59 -26.19
CA ALA A 221 -17.94 -33.89 -25.56
C ALA A 221 -16.54 -34.47 -25.83
N SER A 222 -15.65 -34.42 -24.83
CA SER A 222 -14.21 -34.55 -25.05
C SER A 222 -13.87 -35.81 -25.83
N LYS A 223 -13.33 -35.66 -27.03
CA LYS A 223 -12.99 -36.80 -27.89
C LYS A 223 -11.69 -37.52 -27.50
N ARG A 224 -11.11 -37.34 -26.31
CA ARG A 224 -9.83 -38.01 -25.96
C ARG A 224 -9.77 -38.52 -24.55
N PHE A 225 -9.02 -39.61 -24.39
CA PHE A 225 -9.00 -40.44 -23.19
C PHE A 225 -7.67 -41.15 -23.02
N ALA A 226 -7.27 -41.41 -21.78
CA ALA A 226 -6.03 -42.11 -21.52
C ALA A 226 -6.14 -43.01 -20.31
N PHE A 227 -5.57 -44.19 -20.46
CA PHE A 227 -5.43 -45.11 -19.36
C PHE A 227 -4.24 -44.75 -18.49
N THR A 228 -4.47 -44.70 -17.19
CA THR A 228 -3.46 -44.31 -16.21
C THR A 228 -3.56 -45.11 -14.92
N SER A 229 -2.40 -45.55 -14.43
CA SER A 229 -2.25 -46.15 -13.10
C SER A 229 -2.37 -45.15 -11.96
N ASP A 230 -2.37 -43.86 -12.31
CA ASP A 230 -2.54 -42.71 -11.45
C ASP A 230 -3.65 -41.83 -12.07
N PRO A 231 -4.94 -42.12 -11.84
CA PRO A 231 -6.06 -41.30 -12.33
C PRO A 231 -6.10 -39.92 -11.68
N THR A 232 -5.60 -39.84 -10.44
CA THR A 232 -5.33 -38.61 -9.70
C THR A 232 -4.24 -37.75 -10.33
N ASN A 233 -3.51 -38.27 -11.33
CA ASN A 233 -2.62 -37.47 -12.16
C ASN A 233 -3.46 -36.52 -13.04
N SER A 234 -3.68 -35.31 -12.52
CA SER A 234 -4.46 -34.25 -13.14
C SER A 234 -4.08 -33.91 -14.58
N LYS A 235 -2.86 -34.29 -15.00
CA LYS A 235 -2.36 -34.08 -16.37
C LYS A 235 -3.32 -34.58 -17.44
N TRP A 236 -3.99 -35.71 -17.22
CA TRP A 236 -4.87 -36.30 -18.22
C TRP A 236 -6.05 -35.36 -18.52
N GLY A 237 -6.85 -35.02 -17.50
CA GLY A 237 -7.97 -34.08 -17.68
C GLY A 237 -7.51 -32.75 -18.27
N TYR A 238 -6.35 -32.26 -17.81
CA TYR A 238 -5.68 -31.06 -18.32
C TYR A 238 -5.33 -31.13 -19.83
N LEU A 239 -5.12 -32.31 -20.41
CA LEU A 239 -4.81 -32.47 -21.84
C LEU A 239 -6.07 -32.48 -22.72
N GLY A 240 -7.27 -32.27 -22.16
CA GLY A 240 -8.51 -32.65 -22.84
C GLY A 240 -8.67 -34.17 -22.95
N ILE A 241 -7.99 -34.93 -22.10
CA ILE A 241 -7.88 -36.39 -22.17
C ILE A 241 -8.45 -36.97 -20.88
N ARG A 242 -9.74 -37.28 -20.84
CA ARG A 242 -10.35 -37.63 -19.55
C ARG A 242 -9.74 -38.95 -19.02
N PRO A 243 -9.14 -38.94 -17.81
CA PRO A 243 -8.37 -40.08 -17.29
C PRO A 243 -9.26 -41.28 -17.03
N ILE A 244 -8.75 -42.44 -17.39
CA ILE A 244 -9.31 -43.75 -17.06
C ILE A 244 -8.39 -44.40 -16.05
N ALA A 245 -8.86 -44.48 -14.81
CA ALA A 245 -8.20 -45.18 -13.71
C ALA A 245 -7.94 -46.65 -14.02
N TYR A 246 -6.82 -47.20 -13.55
CA TYR A 246 -6.68 -48.65 -13.33
C TYR A 246 -5.61 -48.95 -12.25
N PRO A 247 -5.70 -50.05 -11.48
CA PRO A 247 -4.73 -50.36 -10.43
C PRO A 247 -3.42 -50.99 -10.95
N VAL A 248 -2.31 -50.84 -10.21
CA VAL A 248 -0.99 -51.43 -10.56
C VAL A 248 -0.35 -52.13 -9.36
N VAL A 249 0.29 -53.28 -9.61
CA VAL A 249 0.96 -54.08 -8.57
C VAL A 249 2.47 -54.06 -8.80
N GLY A 250 3.21 -53.36 -7.93
CA GLY A 250 4.67 -53.23 -8.02
C GLY A 250 5.12 -52.37 -9.21
N ARG A 251 5.58 -53.01 -10.29
CA ARG A 251 5.87 -52.39 -11.60
C ARG A 251 5.16 -53.11 -12.76
N ASP A 252 4.18 -53.96 -12.44
CA ASP A 252 3.41 -54.72 -13.42
C ASP A 252 2.08 -54.03 -13.71
N HIS A 253 1.88 -53.64 -14.98
CA HIS A 253 0.74 -52.86 -15.45
C HIS A 253 -0.43 -53.73 -15.95
N HIS A 254 -0.52 -54.99 -15.52
CA HIS A 254 -1.49 -55.98 -16.02
C HIS A 254 -2.97 -55.52 -16.04
N ALA A 255 -3.44 -54.73 -15.06
CA ALA A 255 -4.86 -54.31 -15.02
C ALA A 255 -5.24 -53.29 -16.11
N LEU A 256 -4.28 -52.63 -16.76
CA LEU A 256 -4.51 -51.86 -18.00
C LEU A 256 -5.10 -52.78 -19.08
N VAL A 257 -4.45 -53.93 -19.24
CA VAL A 257 -4.80 -54.92 -20.25
C VAL A 257 -6.21 -55.46 -19.99
N ALA A 258 -6.63 -55.57 -18.72
CA ALA A 258 -7.97 -56.02 -18.33
C ALA A 258 -9.07 -54.95 -18.45
N ALA A 259 -8.78 -53.68 -18.11
CA ALA A 259 -9.79 -52.60 -18.19
C ALA A 259 -10.17 -52.26 -19.65
N LEU A 260 -9.20 -52.35 -20.57
CA LEU A 260 -9.44 -52.30 -22.02
C LEU A 260 -10.36 -53.42 -22.51
N THR A 261 -10.34 -54.60 -21.86
CA THR A 261 -11.23 -55.73 -22.19
C THR A 261 -12.68 -55.53 -21.71
N ALA A 262 -12.92 -54.83 -20.60
CA ALA A 262 -14.27 -54.68 -20.00
C ALA A 262 -15.05 -53.45 -20.49
N TRP A 263 -14.36 -52.41 -20.99
CA TRP A 263 -15.02 -51.28 -21.64
C TRP A 263 -15.80 -51.72 -22.90
N ALA A 264 -15.43 -52.84 -23.52
CA ALA A 264 -16.18 -53.44 -24.62
C ALA A 264 -17.67 -53.75 -24.32
N ASP A 265 -18.13 -53.71 -23.05
CA ASP A 265 -19.46 -54.21 -22.64
C ASP A 265 -20.60 -53.15 -22.43
N ARG A 266 -20.34 -51.84 -22.17
CA ARG A 266 -21.35 -50.89 -21.58
C ARG A 266 -22.37 -50.16 -22.51
N ALA A 267 -21.95 -49.41 -23.53
CA ALA A 267 -22.53 -48.12 -24.02
C ALA A 267 -24.09 -47.96 -24.22
N LYS A 268 -24.92 -47.54 -23.21
CA LYS A 268 -26.43 -47.51 -23.28
C LYS A 268 -27.24 -46.61 -22.24
N MET A 269 -27.43 -45.26 -22.32
CA MET A 269 -28.30 -44.45 -21.35
C MET A 269 -29.04 -43.14 -21.86
N GLY A 270 -29.65 -42.29 -20.98
CA GLY A 270 -30.64 -41.20 -21.25
C GLY A 270 -30.57 -39.87 -20.39
N GLN A 271 -31.69 -39.11 -20.19
CA GLN A 271 -31.67 -37.62 -19.97
C GLN A 271 -32.36 -36.91 -18.74
N THR A 272 -33.71 -36.84 -18.67
CA THR A 272 -34.60 -35.67 -18.33
C THR A 272 -34.29 -34.63 -17.21
N ASP A 273 -33.73 -35.03 -16.08
CA ASP A 273 -34.14 -34.69 -14.70
C ASP A 273 -33.42 -33.45 -14.06
N HIS A 274 -33.45 -32.29 -14.73
CA HIS A 274 -32.54 -31.16 -14.41
C HIS A 274 -33.10 -29.92 -13.65
N GLN A 275 -34.29 -29.39 -13.96
CA GLN A 275 -34.74 -28.09 -13.39
C GLN A 275 -34.88 -28.13 -11.85
N SER A 276 -35.38 -29.23 -11.31
CA SER A 276 -35.52 -29.46 -9.88
C SER A 276 -34.20 -29.30 -9.11
N ARG A 277 -33.05 -29.42 -9.78
CA ARG A 277 -31.72 -29.34 -9.17
C ARG A 277 -31.26 -27.91 -8.83
N VAL A 278 -31.68 -26.87 -9.57
CA VAL A 278 -31.24 -25.47 -9.28
C VAL A 278 -31.96 -24.91 -8.04
N GLN A 279 -33.26 -25.15 -7.92
CA GLN A 279 -34.06 -24.67 -6.78
C GLN A 279 -33.64 -25.34 -5.47
N GLU A 280 -33.28 -26.63 -5.52
CA GLU A 280 -32.70 -27.38 -4.41
C GLU A 280 -31.43 -26.71 -3.83
N ILE A 281 -30.64 -26.05 -4.68
CA ILE A 281 -29.35 -25.47 -4.30
C ILE A 281 -29.48 -24.06 -3.71
N VAL A 282 -30.25 -23.14 -4.35
CA VAL A 282 -30.44 -21.78 -3.79
C VAL A 282 -31.22 -21.83 -2.46
N GLY A 283 -32.15 -22.78 -2.31
CA GLY A 283 -32.84 -23.04 -1.05
C GLY A 283 -31.93 -23.58 0.08
N GLY A 284 -30.72 -24.05 -0.26
CA GLY A 284 -29.71 -24.48 0.71
C GLY A 284 -28.88 -23.34 1.33
N GLY A 285 -29.07 -22.09 0.88
CA GLY A 285 -28.33 -20.94 1.37
C GLY A 285 -26.97 -20.73 0.71
N THR A 286 -26.14 -19.85 1.27
CA THR A 286 -24.85 -19.42 0.70
C THR A 286 -23.71 -20.44 0.86
N THR A 287 -23.95 -21.60 1.46
CA THR A 287 -22.93 -22.63 1.79
C THR A 287 -23.32 -24.01 1.22
N MET A 288 -22.53 -24.58 0.27
CA MET A 288 -22.94 -25.76 -0.53
C MET A 288 -21.78 -26.65 -1.05
N PRO A 289 -22.00 -27.96 -1.37
CA PRO A 289 -20.95 -28.90 -1.82
C PRO A 289 -20.41 -28.66 -3.23
N LEU A 290 -19.22 -29.22 -3.55
CA LEU A 290 -18.53 -28.99 -4.84
C LEU A 290 -19.37 -29.30 -6.10
N PRO A 291 -20.02 -30.49 -6.25
CA PRO A 291 -20.83 -30.77 -7.45
C PRO A 291 -22.01 -29.82 -7.65
N ASP A 292 -22.51 -29.19 -6.57
CA ASP A 292 -23.68 -28.32 -6.58
C ASP A 292 -23.29 -26.84 -6.73
N ARG A 293 -22.17 -26.40 -6.13
CA ARG A 293 -21.60 -25.05 -6.31
C ARG A 293 -21.21 -24.78 -7.76
N ASP A 294 -20.52 -25.74 -8.38
CA ASP A 294 -20.06 -25.62 -9.77
C ASP A 294 -21.26 -25.56 -10.74
N TYR A 295 -22.34 -26.25 -10.40
CA TYR A 295 -23.60 -26.21 -11.12
C TYR A 295 -24.28 -24.81 -11.03
N LEU A 296 -24.35 -24.18 -9.85
CA LEU A 296 -24.98 -22.86 -9.69
C LEU A 296 -24.17 -21.72 -10.32
N HIS A 297 -22.84 -21.69 -10.14
CA HIS A 297 -21.99 -20.66 -10.75
C HIS A 297 -21.99 -20.75 -12.30
N GLY A 298 -22.03 -21.97 -12.85
CA GLY A 298 -22.20 -22.18 -14.28
C GLY A 298 -23.52 -21.63 -14.84
N ARG A 299 -24.58 -21.52 -14.01
CA ARG A 299 -25.86 -20.92 -14.39
C ARG A 299 -25.83 -19.39 -14.38
N LEU A 300 -25.28 -18.75 -13.34
CA LEU A 300 -25.29 -17.27 -13.18
C LEU A 300 -24.71 -16.47 -14.36
N ARG A 301 -23.78 -17.07 -15.12
CA ARG A 301 -23.16 -16.45 -16.32
C ARG A 301 -24.06 -16.48 -17.56
N THR A 302 -25.16 -17.23 -17.53
CA THR A 302 -26.15 -17.30 -18.59
C THR A 302 -27.35 -16.42 -18.24
N THR A 303 -27.97 -15.78 -19.23
CA THR A 303 -29.13 -14.90 -18.99
C THR A 303 -30.29 -15.66 -18.32
N ASP A 304 -30.49 -16.94 -18.67
CA ASP A 304 -31.52 -17.76 -18.04
C ASP A 304 -31.16 -18.12 -16.59
N GLY A 305 -29.91 -18.48 -16.30
CA GLY A 305 -29.49 -18.75 -14.92
C GLY A 305 -29.39 -17.52 -14.03
N ALA A 306 -29.07 -16.34 -14.57
CA ALA A 306 -29.16 -15.07 -13.87
C ALA A 306 -30.62 -14.69 -13.54
N ARG A 307 -31.57 -15.05 -14.42
CA ARG A 307 -33.02 -14.93 -14.16
C ARG A 307 -33.48 -15.97 -13.14
N ASP A 308 -33.06 -17.23 -13.25
CA ASP A 308 -33.35 -18.28 -12.27
C ASP A 308 -32.89 -17.86 -10.86
N PHE A 309 -31.70 -17.26 -10.77
CA PHE A 309 -31.16 -16.71 -9.53
C PHE A 309 -31.92 -15.47 -9.03
N GLY A 310 -32.19 -14.49 -9.90
CA GLY A 310 -32.99 -13.31 -9.52
C GLY A 310 -34.39 -13.68 -9.05
N PHE A 311 -35.01 -14.69 -9.67
CA PHE A 311 -36.28 -15.27 -9.24
C PHE A 311 -36.17 -15.98 -7.88
N ALA A 312 -35.17 -16.86 -7.71
CA ALA A 312 -34.97 -17.60 -6.47
C ALA A 312 -34.61 -16.71 -5.26
N THR A 313 -33.79 -15.68 -5.47
CA THR A 313 -33.42 -14.70 -4.43
C THR A 313 -34.52 -13.69 -4.13
N GLY A 314 -35.34 -13.29 -5.11
CA GLY A 314 -36.47 -12.38 -4.90
C GLY A 314 -37.50 -12.89 -3.91
N SER A 315 -37.64 -14.22 -3.78
CA SER A 315 -38.49 -14.90 -2.80
C SER A 315 -37.90 -15.08 -1.40
N LEU A 316 -36.67 -14.61 -1.13
CA LEU A 316 -36.00 -14.82 0.17
C LEU A 316 -36.37 -13.75 1.23
N PRO A 317 -36.15 -14.03 2.53
CA PRO A 317 -36.22 -13.02 3.59
C PRO A 317 -35.18 -11.91 3.43
N ASP A 318 -35.45 -10.73 4.00
CA ASP A 318 -34.60 -9.54 3.87
C ASP A 318 -33.20 -9.69 4.46
N GLU A 319 -33.04 -10.48 5.54
CA GLU A 319 -31.73 -10.83 6.10
C GLU A 319 -30.89 -11.63 5.10
N THR A 320 -31.46 -12.66 4.48
CA THR A 320 -30.79 -13.46 3.43
C THR A 320 -30.55 -12.64 2.17
N LYS A 321 -31.41 -11.65 1.84
CA LYS A 321 -31.12 -10.68 0.76
C LYS A 321 -29.91 -9.81 1.09
N LEU A 322 -29.72 -9.40 2.34
CA LEU A 322 -28.54 -8.64 2.78
C LEU A 322 -27.26 -9.50 2.75
N GLU A 323 -27.34 -10.79 3.08
CA GLU A 323 -26.23 -11.74 2.87
C GLU A 323 -25.87 -11.85 1.39
N TRP A 324 -26.86 -12.04 0.51
CA TRP A 324 -26.63 -12.07 -0.94
C TRP A 324 -26.16 -10.72 -1.50
N LEU A 325 -26.60 -9.57 -0.96
CA LEU A 325 -26.06 -8.26 -1.32
C LEU A 325 -24.58 -8.18 -0.95
N THR A 326 -24.20 -8.63 0.25
CA THR A 326 -22.80 -8.63 0.68
C THR A 326 -21.95 -9.54 -0.22
N TRP A 327 -22.46 -10.74 -0.55
CA TRP A 327 -21.80 -11.68 -1.46
C TRP A 327 -21.67 -11.15 -2.90
N VAL A 328 -22.64 -10.36 -3.36
CA VAL A 328 -22.62 -9.71 -4.69
C VAL A 328 -21.79 -8.41 -4.68
N GLU A 329 -21.73 -7.67 -3.56
CA GLU A 329 -20.90 -6.47 -3.42
C GLU A 329 -19.41 -6.77 -3.64
N ASP A 330 -18.95 -7.99 -3.34
CA ASP A 330 -17.58 -8.45 -3.63
C ASP A 330 -17.31 -8.79 -5.10
N LEU A 331 -18.34 -9.00 -5.92
CA LEU A 331 -18.17 -9.34 -7.33
C LEU A 331 -17.69 -8.11 -8.14
N PRO A 332 -16.61 -8.22 -8.94
CA PRO A 332 -16.12 -7.13 -9.78
C PRO A 332 -17.19 -6.58 -10.72
N GLU A 333 -18.07 -7.45 -11.22
CA GLU A 333 -19.20 -7.09 -12.07
C GLU A 333 -20.15 -6.09 -11.39
N PHE A 334 -20.31 -6.13 -10.06
CA PHE A 334 -21.24 -5.27 -9.33
C PHE A 334 -20.67 -3.88 -9.03
N LYS A 335 -19.41 -3.80 -8.57
CA LYS A 335 -18.75 -2.53 -8.17
C LYS A 335 -18.71 -1.50 -9.31
N ALA A 336 -18.66 -1.96 -10.57
CA ALA A 336 -18.67 -1.11 -11.76
C ALA A 336 -19.89 -0.17 -11.87
N LEU A 337 -21.01 -0.47 -11.19
CA LEU A 337 -22.26 0.30 -11.25
C LEU A 337 -22.20 1.70 -10.61
N PHE A 338 -21.17 1.99 -9.80
CA PHE A 338 -21.02 3.25 -9.04
C PHE A 338 -19.96 4.20 -9.63
N SER A 339 -19.52 3.93 -10.86
CA SER A 339 -18.60 4.76 -11.66
C SER A 339 -19.35 5.36 -12.87
N PRO A 340 -18.95 6.51 -13.45
CA PRO A 340 -19.60 7.08 -14.64
C PRO A 340 -19.38 6.31 -15.98
N ALA A 341 -19.04 5.02 -15.95
CA ALA A 341 -18.72 4.18 -17.12
C ALA A 341 -19.89 3.25 -17.56
N ASP A 342 -19.71 2.46 -18.63
CA ASP A 342 -20.73 1.51 -19.16
C ASP A 342 -20.47 0.04 -18.73
N VAL A 343 -21.50 -0.83 -18.76
CA VAL A 343 -21.49 -2.22 -18.24
C VAL A 343 -22.24 -3.24 -19.13
N SER A 344 -22.09 -4.55 -18.86
CA SER A 344 -22.67 -5.66 -19.67
C SER A 344 -24.17 -5.93 -19.42
N ASP A 345 -24.84 -6.66 -20.32
CA ASP A 345 -26.27 -7.03 -20.17
C ASP A 345 -26.56 -7.84 -18.89
N ALA A 346 -25.75 -8.85 -18.57
CA ALA A 346 -25.93 -9.64 -17.35
C ALA A 346 -25.68 -8.78 -16.09
N THR A 347 -24.70 -7.87 -16.16
CA THR A 347 -24.44 -6.87 -15.11
C THR A 347 -25.59 -5.86 -14.97
N ALA A 348 -26.20 -5.42 -16.07
CA ALA A 348 -27.34 -4.52 -16.05
C ALA A 348 -28.59 -5.19 -15.46
N VAL A 349 -28.77 -6.50 -15.66
CA VAL A 349 -29.79 -7.30 -14.95
C VAL A 349 -29.54 -7.29 -13.43
N LEU A 350 -28.27 -7.41 -12.98
CA LEU A 350 -27.91 -7.29 -11.56
C LEU A 350 -28.11 -5.86 -11.02
N GLY A 351 -27.80 -4.81 -11.79
CA GLY A 351 -28.05 -3.42 -11.40
C GLY A 351 -29.54 -3.10 -11.26
N ASN A 352 -30.38 -3.63 -12.16
CA ASN A 352 -31.84 -3.57 -12.03
C ASN A 352 -32.35 -4.40 -10.84
N TRP A 353 -31.75 -5.55 -10.55
CA TRP A 353 -32.02 -6.30 -9.32
C TRP A 353 -31.68 -5.49 -8.07
N PHE A 354 -30.52 -4.82 -8.01
CA PHE A 354 -30.15 -3.98 -6.85
C PHE A 354 -31.14 -2.83 -6.64
N ALA A 355 -31.46 -2.09 -7.70
CA ALA A 355 -32.37 -0.95 -7.61
C ALA A 355 -33.79 -1.39 -7.17
N ARG A 356 -34.29 -2.53 -7.67
CA ARG A 356 -35.60 -3.10 -7.27
C ARG A 356 -35.62 -3.75 -5.90
N THR A 357 -34.51 -4.35 -5.47
CA THR A 357 -34.48 -5.11 -4.21
C THR A 357 -34.16 -4.19 -3.02
N PHE A 358 -33.34 -3.16 -3.22
CA PHE A 358 -32.83 -2.31 -2.14
C PHE A 358 -33.30 -0.85 -2.23
N ILE A 359 -33.24 -0.19 -3.40
CA ILE A 359 -33.67 1.22 -3.52
C ILE A 359 -35.20 1.36 -3.46
N GLU A 360 -35.95 0.48 -4.14
CA GLU A 360 -37.43 0.47 -4.13
C GLU A 360 -38.02 0.04 -2.76
N SER A 361 -37.21 -0.55 -1.86
CA SER A 361 -37.66 -1.17 -0.62
C SER A 361 -37.75 -0.21 0.56
N THR A 362 -38.88 -0.20 1.27
CA THR A 362 -39.08 0.58 2.50
C THR A 362 -38.19 0.11 3.66
N THR A 363 -37.75 -1.15 3.68
CA THR A 363 -36.89 -1.72 4.74
C THR A 363 -35.39 -1.65 4.41
N LEU A 364 -35.02 -1.68 3.13
CA LEU A 364 -33.63 -1.86 2.68
C LEU A 364 -33.00 -0.62 2.03
N ASN A 365 -33.76 0.47 1.81
CA ASN A 365 -33.25 1.68 1.15
C ASN A 365 -32.07 2.34 1.88
N GLY A 366 -31.99 2.24 3.20
CA GLY A 366 -30.84 2.74 3.96
C GLY A 366 -29.57 1.93 3.72
N ALA A 367 -29.68 0.61 3.51
CA ALA A 367 -28.55 -0.22 3.10
C ALA A 367 -27.99 0.23 1.73
N ALA A 368 -28.88 0.52 0.77
CA ALA A 368 -28.49 1.08 -0.51
C ALA A 368 -27.84 2.48 -0.39
N LEU A 369 -28.32 3.34 0.51
CA LEU A 369 -27.67 4.63 0.80
C LEU A 369 -26.28 4.44 1.41
N GLN A 370 -26.08 3.45 2.29
CA GLN A 370 -24.75 3.10 2.79
C GLN A 370 -23.84 2.59 1.66
N THR A 371 -24.34 1.75 0.74
CA THR A 371 -23.57 1.33 -0.45
C THR A 371 -23.15 2.52 -1.31
N VAL A 372 -24.05 3.49 -1.56
CA VAL A 372 -23.73 4.74 -2.26
C VAL A 372 -22.71 5.60 -1.50
N GLN A 373 -22.80 5.67 -0.18
CA GLN A 373 -21.85 6.38 0.69
C GLN A 373 -20.46 5.72 0.69
N ARG A 374 -20.39 4.38 0.75
CA ARG A 374 -19.13 3.61 0.64
C ARG A 374 -18.47 3.71 -0.73
N LEU A 375 -19.27 3.77 -1.81
CA LEU A 375 -18.80 3.78 -3.20
C LEU A 375 -18.75 5.19 -3.83
N GLY A 376 -18.79 6.25 -3.01
CA GLY A 376 -18.37 7.61 -3.41
C GLY A 376 -19.43 8.50 -4.06
N GLN A 377 -20.73 8.30 -3.79
CA GLN A 377 -21.83 9.14 -4.29
C GLN A 377 -21.85 9.36 -5.82
N SER A 378 -21.48 8.33 -6.57
CA SER A 378 -21.39 8.31 -8.04
C SER A 378 -22.17 7.11 -8.62
N MET A 379 -22.64 7.20 -9.86
CA MET A 379 -23.45 6.19 -10.53
C MET A 379 -23.27 6.19 -12.06
N THR A 380 -23.37 5.00 -12.67
CA THR A 380 -23.55 4.85 -14.13
C THR A 380 -24.86 5.51 -14.59
N ALA A 381 -24.95 5.91 -15.86
CA ALA A 381 -26.17 6.51 -16.41
C ALA A 381 -27.36 5.53 -16.45
N SER A 382 -27.12 4.22 -16.52
CA SER A 382 -28.16 3.18 -16.44
C SER A 382 -28.69 3.00 -15.00
N LEU A 383 -27.80 2.93 -14.01
CA LEU A 383 -28.20 2.88 -12.61
C LEU A 383 -28.91 4.17 -12.19
N TYR A 384 -28.35 5.35 -12.49
CA TYR A 384 -28.94 6.64 -12.10
C TYR A 384 -30.38 6.81 -12.62
N ARG A 385 -30.65 6.47 -13.89
CA ARG A 385 -32.02 6.49 -14.44
C ARG A 385 -32.96 5.51 -13.74
N THR A 386 -32.47 4.30 -13.44
CA THR A 386 -33.27 3.26 -12.78
C THR A 386 -33.57 3.63 -11.33
N ALA A 387 -32.57 4.10 -10.58
CA ALA A 387 -32.69 4.61 -9.22
C ALA A 387 -33.64 5.81 -9.15
N SER A 388 -33.55 6.76 -10.09
CA SER A 388 -34.47 7.91 -10.17
C SER A 388 -35.92 7.49 -10.37
N TRP A 389 -36.17 6.47 -11.19
CA TRP A 389 -37.52 5.96 -11.41
C TRP A 389 -38.06 5.21 -10.19
N LEU A 390 -37.25 4.34 -9.58
CA LEU A 390 -37.67 3.54 -8.43
C LEU A 390 -37.71 4.35 -7.12
N ALA A 391 -36.94 5.43 -6.97
CA ALA A 391 -37.10 6.38 -5.86
C ALA A 391 -38.47 7.11 -5.89
N ASN A 392 -39.06 7.28 -7.08
CA ASN A 392 -40.43 7.78 -7.25
C ASN A 392 -41.50 6.70 -6.99
N ASP A 393 -41.14 5.42 -7.02
CA ASP A 393 -42.02 4.33 -6.57
C ASP A 393 -41.86 4.06 -5.06
N LEU A 394 -40.67 4.28 -4.49
CA LEU A 394 -40.44 4.34 -3.04
C LEU A 394 -41.25 5.46 -2.40
N SER A 395 -41.24 6.69 -2.96
CA SER A 395 -41.97 7.84 -2.37
C SER A 395 -43.48 7.69 -2.31
N LYS A 396 -44.07 6.70 -3.02
CA LYS A 396 -45.49 6.34 -2.92
C LYS A 396 -45.78 5.38 -1.77
N GLN A 397 -44.75 4.71 -1.25
CA GLN A 397 -44.81 3.68 -0.21
C GLN A 397 -44.32 4.22 1.14
N ASP A 398 -43.18 4.92 1.12
CA ASP A 398 -42.60 5.68 2.23
C ASP A 398 -42.21 7.06 1.70
N ALA A 399 -43.00 8.07 2.08
CA ALA A 399 -42.80 9.45 1.63
C ALA A 399 -41.44 10.00 2.09
N SER A 400 -41.00 9.71 3.32
CA SER A 400 -39.76 10.25 3.88
C SER A 400 -38.52 9.59 3.26
N ALA A 401 -38.51 8.26 3.14
CA ALA A 401 -37.41 7.56 2.49
C ALA A 401 -37.32 7.89 0.99
N GLY A 402 -38.46 8.06 0.33
CA GLY A 402 -38.54 8.49 -1.07
C GLY A 402 -38.06 9.93 -1.28
N GLU A 403 -38.50 10.88 -0.46
CA GLU A 403 -38.08 12.29 -0.51
C GLU A 403 -36.58 12.43 -0.25
N ARG A 404 -36.02 11.68 0.71
CA ARG A 404 -34.58 11.59 0.96
C ARG A 404 -33.80 11.15 -0.29
N TRP A 405 -34.24 10.07 -0.95
CA TRP A 405 -33.62 9.56 -2.16
C TRP A 405 -33.76 10.52 -3.34
N GLN A 406 -34.94 11.11 -3.54
CA GLN A 406 -35.18 12.09 -4.60
C GLN A 406 -34.32 13.33 -4.41
N THR A 407 -34.21 13.84 -3.19
CA THR A 407 -33.36 15.00 -2.84
C THR A 407 -31.90 14.71 -3.15
N LEU A 408 -31.37 13.55 -2.72
CA LEU A 408 -29.99 13.13 -3.03
C LEU A 408 -29.77 13.02 -4.54
N LEU A 409 -30.65 12.31 -5.26
CA LEU A 409 -30.55 12.11 -6.70
C LEU A 409 -30.65 13.43 -7.49
N ALA A 410 -31.50 14.37 -7.08
CA ALA A 410 -31.71 15.65 -7.76
C ALA A 410 -30.62 16.71 -7.49
N THR A 411 -29.80 16.55 -6.45
CA THR A 411 -28.91 17.63 -5.97
C THR A 411 -27.47 17.24 -5.70
N SER A 412 -27.16 15.94 -5.54
CA SER A 412 -25.99 15.51 -4.78
C SER A 412 -25.26 14.27 -5.33
N ILE A 413 -25.57 13.83 -6.56
CA ILE A 413 -24.81 12.76 -7.24
C ILE A 413 -23.73 13.38 -8.11
N HIS A 414 -22.47 13.01 -7.86
CA HIS A 414 -21.33 13.50 -8.62
C HIS A 414 -21.41 13.05 -10.08
N GLY A 415 -21.15 13.97 -11.01
CA GLY A 415 -21.26 13.74 -12.45
C GLY A 415 -22.70 13.72 -13.02
N GLN A 416 -23.75 13.76 -12.17
CA GLN A 416 -25.15 13.76 -12.62
C GLN A 416 -25.93 15.02 -12.18
N SER A 417 -25.88 15.39 -10.89
CA SER A 417 -26.76 16.42 -10.31
C SER A 417 -26.10 17.38 -9.31
N ALA A 418 -24.95 16.99 -8.73
CA ALA A 418 -24.16 17.84 -7.84
C ALA A 418 -23.69 19.15 -8.53
N PRO A 419 -23.57 20.28 -7.81
CA PRO A 419 -23.02 21.52 -8.35
C PRO A 419 -21.59 21.35 -8.89
N LEU A 420 -21.22 22.11 -9.91
CA LEU A 420 -19.83 22.12 -10.41
C LEU A 420 -18.90 22.85 -9.42
N GLY A 421 -17.63 22.43 -9.38
CA GLY A 421 -16.58 23.11 -8.62
C GLY A 421 -16.36 24.54 -9.12
N THR A 422 -16.62 25.55 -8.29
CA THR A 422 -16.60 26.96 -8.71
C THR A 422 -15.24 27.64 -8.61
N LYS A 423 -14.21 26.94 -8.12
CA LYS A 423 -12.82 27.44 -8.02
C LYS A 423 -12.29 28.03 -9.34
N PHE A 424 -12.72 27.47 -10.48
CA PHE A 424 -12.37 27.98 -11.82
C PHE A 424 -13.33 29.05 -12.36
N LEU A 425 -14.52 29.19 -11.79
CA LEU A 425 -15.56 30.14 -12.20
C LEU A 425 -15.46 31.48 -11.45
N MET A 426 -15.02 31.46 -10.18
CA MET A 426 -14.89 32.64 -9.33
C MET A 426 -13.53 32.72 -8.61
N PRO A 427 -12.38 32.67 -9.33
CA PRO A 427 -11.10 32.95 -8.70
C PRO A 427 -11.08 34.38 -8.13
N PHE A 428 -10.45 34.57 -6.98
CA PHE A 428 -10.16 35.89 -6.42
C PHE A 428 -8.72 36.30 -6.77
N LEU A 429 -8.61 37.45 -7.44
CA LEU A 429 -7.37 38.15 -7.76
C LEU A 429 -7.49 39.61 -7.29
N PRO A 430 -6.39 40.34 -7.01
CA PRO A 430 -6.45 41.72 -6.52
C PRO A 430 -7.29 42.68 -7.38
N ASP A 431 -7.31 42.49 -8.70
CA ASP A 431 -8.06 43.30 -9.67
C ASP A 431 -9.47 42.74 -10.01
N SER A 432 -10.07 41.94 -9.12
CA SER A 432 -11.32 41.22 -9.42
C SER A 432 -12.51 42.15 -9.67
N THR A 433 -13.09 42.04 -10.87
CA THR A 433 -14.40 42.65 -11.16
C THR A 433 -15.53 41.79 -10.59
N ALA A 434 -16.41 42.41 -9.78
CA ALA A 434 -17.68 41.85 -9.32
C ALA A 434 -18.38 41.00 -10.40
N ARG A 435 -18.68 39.74 -10.09
CA ARG A 435 -19.32 38.79 -11.00
C ARG A 435 -20.82 39.09 -11.15
N SER A 436 -21.45 38.57 -12.21
CA SER A 436 -22.89 38.70 -12.37
C SER A 436 -23.64 37.84 -11.34
N THR A 437 -24.81 38.30 -10.92
CA THR A 437 -25.66 37.61 -9.92
C THR A 437 -26.04 36.19 -10.33
N ALA A 438 -26.05 35.88 -11.64
CA ALA A 438 -26.26 34.53 -12.16
C ALA A 438 -25.10 33.56 -11.85
N VAL A 439 -23.86 34.04 -11.90
CA VAL A 439 -22.67 33.25 -11.52
C VAL A 439 -22.64 33.06 -10.00
N LEU A 440 -22.96 34.11 -9.24
CA LEU A 440 -23.09 34.03 -7.78
C LEU A 440 -24.16 32.99 -7.38
N ARG A 441 -25.36 33.03 -7.97
CA ARG A 441 -26.43 32.04 -7.72
C ARG A 441 -25.99 30.61 -8.01
N ALA A 442 -25.17 30.37 -9.03
CA ALA A 442 -24.64 29.04 -9.33
C ALA A 442 -23.63 28.56 -8.27
N ALA A 443 -22.80 29.47 -7.74
CA ALA A 443 -21.82 29.18 -6.69
C ALA A 443 -22.41 29.07 -5.28
N LEU A 444 -23.56 29.70 -5.06
CA LEU A 444 -24.35 29.62 -3.83
C LEU A 444 -25.34 28.46 -3.80
N ARG A 445 -25.38 27.59 -4.82
CA ARG A 445 -26.24 26.39 -4.81
C ARG A 445 -25.69 25.36 -3.81
N PRO A 446 -26.40 25.07 -2.70
CA PRO A 446 -26.00 24.02 -1.76
C PRO A 446 -26.26 22.61 -2.33
N PHE A 447 -25.63 21.60 -1.71
CA PHE A 447 -25.92 20.18 -1.93
C PHE A 447 -25.68 19.38 -0.64
N LEU A 448 -26.10 18.11 -0.62
CA LEU A 448 -25.92 17.19 0.50
C LEU A 448 -24.66 16.34 0.33
N LYS A 449 -23.84 16.29 1.37
CA LYS A 449 -22.72 15.36 1.49
C LYS A 449 -23.08 14.29 2.52
N LEU A 450 -23.03 13.01 2.13
CA LEU A 450 -23.30 11.88 3.03
C LEU A 450 -22.10 11.64 3.94
N GLU A 451 -22.34 11.57 5.25
CA GLU A 451 -21.30 11.33 6.26
C GLU A 451 -21.70 10.16 7.17
N ARG A 452 -20.70 9.51 7.77
CA ARG A 452 -20.95 8.49 8.80
C ARG A 452 -21.49 9.20 10.04
N ARG A 453 -22.57 8.68 10.63
CA ARG A 453 -23.08 9.14 11.94
C ARG A 453 -21.98 8.95 12.99
N TRP A 454 -21.62 10.01 13.71
CA TRP A 454 -20.80 9.87 14.91
C TRP A 454 -21.55 9.07 15.98
N PHE A 455 -20.81 8.32 16.80
CA PHE A 455 -21.31 7.51 17.94
C PHE A 455 -22.26 6.33 17.63
N VAL A 456 -22.33 5.84 16.38
CA VAL A 456 -23.01 4.57 16.06
C VAL A 456 -22.00 3.43 15.96
N ASN A 457 -22.27 2.31 16.66
CA ASN A 457 -21.41 1.13 16.67
C ASN A 457 -21.54 0.37 15.33
N GLU A 458 -20.45 -0.17 14.76
CA GLU A 458 -20.46 -0.79 13.41
C GLU A 458 -21.37 -2.04 13.31
N SER A 459 -21.76 -2.62 14.46
CA SER A 459 -22.70 -3.75 14.55
C SER A 459 -24.18 -3.38 14.49
N THR A 460 -24.54 -2.11 14.67
CA THR A 460 -25.93 -1.66 14.77
C THR A 460 -26.50 -1.15 13.44
N GLU A 461 -27.23 -2.05 12.78
CA GLU A 461 -28.16 -1.83 11.65
C GLU A 461 -27.57 -1.44 10.29
N ARG A 462 -27.30 -2.47 9.47
CA ARG A 462 -26.96 -2.39 8.03
C ARG A 462 -28.03 -1.68 7.17
N THR A 463 -29.20 -1.39 7.73
CA THR A 463 -30.36 -0.76 7.07
C THR A 463 -30.57 0.70 7.47
N VAL A 464 -29.81 1.25 8.43
CA VAL A 464 -29.91 2.68 8.80
C VAL A 464 -29.26 3.56 7.75
N HIS A 465 -29.94 4.65 7.39
CA HIS A 465 -29.42 5.63 6.43
C HIS A 465 -28.29 6.49 7.04
N PRO A 466 -27.25 6.83 6.26
CA PRO A 466 -26.16 7.71 6.71
C PRO A 466 -26.67 9.11 7.07
N ASP A 467 -25.85 9.87 7.80
CA ASP A 467 -26.13 11.30 8.04
C ASP A 467 -25.84 12.10 6.76
N ALA A 468 -26.31 13.35 6.73
CA ALA A 468 -26.02 14.27 5.63
C ALA A 468 -25.93 15.71 6.11
N LYS A 469 -24.90 16.43 5.66
CA LYS A 469 -24.76 17.88 5.89
C LYS A 469 -24.83 18.66 4.60
N VAL A 470 -25.15 19.94 4.72
CA VAL A 470 -25.10 20.90 3.61
C VAL A 470 -23.64 21.24 3.30
N ALA A 471 -23.32 21.34 2.01
CA ALA A 471 -22.02 21.80 1.54
C ALA A 471 -22.17 22.69 0.29
N TRP A 472 -21.14 23.48 0.01
CA TRP A 472 -21.00 24.27 -1.21
C TRP A 472 -19.71 23.90 -1.93
N ASN A 473 -19.75 23.84 -3.26
CA ASN A 473 -18.58 23.56 -4.10
C ASN A 473 -17.76 24.84 -4.41
N SER A 474 -17.66 25.71 -3.40
CA SER A 474 -17.06 27.05 -3.43
C SER A 474 -16.10 27.23 -2.26
N GLU A 475 -15.09 28.08 -2.42
CA GLU A 475 -14.12 28.40 -1.37
C GLU A 475 -14.59 29.63 -0.59
N GLU A 476 -14.60 29.56 0.75
CA GLU A 476 -15.16 30.59 1.64
C GLU A 476 -14.60 31.98 1.34
N TYR A 477 -13.27 32.14 1.43
CA TYR A 477 -12.63 33.45 1.31
C TYR A 477 -12.95 34.11 -0.04
N ALA A 478 -12.83 33.35 -1.13
CA ALA A 478 -13.17 33.84 -2.47
C ALA A 478 -14.66 34.23 -2.58
N LEU A 479 -15.55 33.44 -1.99
CA LEU A 479 -17.00 33.70 -1.98
C LEU A 479 -17.32 34.98 -1.20
N THR A 480 -16.78 35.15 0.01
CA THR A 480 -16.92 36.35 0.85
C THR A 480 -16.48 37.60 0.09
N GLN A 481 -15.30 37.59 -0.53
CA GLN A 481 -14.81 38.74 -1.31
C GLN A 481 -15.72 39.07 -2.50
N HIS A 482 -16.19 38.07 -3.26
CA HIS A 482 -17.08 38.32 -4.41
C HIS A 482 -18.45 38.85 -3.98
N ILE A 483 -19.02 38.37 -2.86
CA ILE A 483 -20.28 38.89 -2.30
C ILE A 483 -20.12 40.36 -1.91
N MET A 484 -19.05 40.72 -1.18
CA MET A 484 -18.80 42.10 -0.75
C MET A 484 -18.55 43.05 -1.94
N LEU A 485 -17.82 42.61 -2.97
CA LEU A 485 -17.61 43.38 -4.21
C LEU A 485 -18.90 43.65 -5.00
N ILE A 486 -19.86 42.73 -4.98
CA ILE A 486 -21.18 42.93 -5.59
C ILE A 486 -22.00 43.87 -4.72
N LEU A 487 -22.05 43.64 -3.40
CA LEU A 487 -22.81 44.42 -2.43
C LEU A 487 -22.42 45.90 -2.42
N GLN A 488 -21.12 46.22 -2.50
CA GLN A 488 -20.62 47.60 -2.63
C GLN A 488 -21.18 48.31 -3.86
N LYS A 489 -21.35 47.61 -4.99
CA LYS A 489 -21.82 48.16 -6.28
C LYS A 489 -23.34 48.16 -6.44
N SER A 490 -24.05 47.26 -5.77
CA SER A 490 -25.52 47.19 -5.79
C SER A 490 -26.17 48.40 -5.11
N ALA A 491 -27.40 48.72 -5.54
CA ALA A 491 -28.23 49.73 -4.89
C ALA A 491 -28.62 49.27 -3.46
N PRO A 492 -28.91 50.19 -2.52
CA PRO A 492 -29.15 49.82 -1.12
C PRO A 492 -30.27 48.81 -0.88
N ALA A 493 -31.34 48.83 -1.70
CA ALA A 493 -32.43 47.85 -1.64
C ALA A 493 -32.50 46.98 -2.92
N ASP A 494 -31.35 46.50 -3.42
CA ASP A 494 -31.26 45.62 -4.59
C ASP A 494 -31.90 44.25 -4.32
N ARG A 495 -33.18 44.12 -4.71
CA ARG A 495 -33.98 42.91 -4.58
C ARG A 495 -33.37 41.69 -5.28
N SER A 496 -32.53 41.86 -6.30
CA SER A 496 -31.90 40.73 -6.99
C SER A 496 -30.72 40.16 -6.20
N LEU A 497 -29.97 41.00 -5.48
CA LEU A 497 -28.89 40.54 -4.61
C LEU A 497 -29.46 39.91 -3.34
N GLY A 498 -30.38 40.62 -2.66
CA GLY A 498 -31.04 40.12 -1.46
C GLY A 498 -31.72 38.77 -1.70
N GLY A 499 -32.48 38.65 -2.79
CA GLY A 499 -33.11 37.38 -3.16
C GLY A 499 -32.12 36.23 -3.37
N VAL A 500 -30.97 36.46 -4.00
CA VAL A 500 -29.96 35.39 -4.23
C VAL A 500 -29.29 34.92 -2.94
N LEU A 501 -29.14 35.80 -1.95
CA LEU A 501 -28.59 35.44 -0.64
C LEU A 501 -29.67 34.78 0.25
N GLU A 502 -30.92 35.28 0.21
CA GLU A 502 -32.08 34.65 0.86
C GLU A 502 -32.32 33.22 0.31
N ASP A 503 -32.31 33.05 -1.02
CA ASP A 503 -32.43 31.77 -1.74
C ASP A 503 -31.40 30.73 -1.25
N ALA A 504 -30.17 31.18 -0.93
CA ALA A 504 -29.06 30.29 -0.57
C ALA A 504 -29.23 29.67 0.82
N ILE A 505 -29.66 30.46 1.81
CA ILE A 505 -30.00 29.96 3.16
C ILE A 505 -31.29 29.12 3.10
N ALA A 506 -32.32 29.58 2.39
CA ALA A 506 -33.58 28.83 2.24
C ALA A 506 -33.33 27.43 1.66
N ALA A 507 -32.56 27.34 0.56
CA ALA A 507 -32.20 26.06 -0.05
C ALA A 507 -31.37 25.15 0.86
N ALA A 508 -30.54 25.70 1.76
CA ALA A 508 -29.79 24.90 2.74
C ALA A 508 -30.72 24.25 3.79
N TYR A 509 -31.68 25.02 4.32
CA TYR A 509 -32.71 24.50 5.22
C TYR A 509 -33.60 23.45 4.54
N ASP A 510 -34.06 23.73 3.32
CA ASP A 510 -34.95 22.84 2.58
C ASP A 510 -34.28 21.50 2.24
N LEU A 511 -32.98 21.50 1.93
CA LEU A 511 -32.19 20.26 1.74
C LEU A 511 -32.09 19.42 3.02
N LEU A 512 -31.87 20.05 4.18
CA LEU A 512 -31.80 19.34 5.45
C LEU A 512 -33.16 18.77 5.84
N ALA A 513 -34.22 19.57 5.71
CA ALA A 513 -35.59 19.13 5.99
C ALA A 513 -36.01 17.96 5.08
N ALA A 514 -35.72 18.03 3.77
CA ALA A 514 -36.07 16.95 2.84
C ALA A 514 -35.25 15.66 3.01
N TYR A 515 -34.06 15.72 3.63
CA TYR A 515 -33.26 14.52 3.93
C TYR A 515 -33.55 13.94 5.32
N HIS A 516 -33.68 14.79 6.34
CA HIS A 516 -33.81 14.36 7.75
C HIS A 516 -35.24 14.32 8.26
N GLY A 517 -36.16 15.07 7.64
CA GLY A 517 -37.46 15.37 8.22
C GLY A 517 -37.35 16.43 9.32
N ASP A 518 -38.24 16.32 10.30
CA ASP A 518 -38.29 17.21 11.46
C ASP A 518 -37.07 16.99 12.39
N ARG A 519 -36.47 18.07 12.89
CA ARG A 519 -35.24 18.05 13.70
C ARG A 519 -35.37 18.95 14.91
N SER A 520 -35.00 18.45 16.07
CA SER A 520 -34.93 19.21 17.33
C SER A 520 -33.67 20.08 17.50
N TRP A 521 -32.81 20.15 16.49
CA TRP A 521 -31.56 20.91 16.51
C TRP A 521 -31.26 21.48 15.12
N ASP A 522 -31.00 22.79 15.06
CA ASP A 522 -30.63 23.51 13.84
C ASP A 522 -29.10 23.58 13.66
N PRO A 523 -28.49 22.75 12.79
CA PRO A 523 -27.06 22.80 12.56
C PRO A 523 -26.61 24.07 11.83
N LEU A 524 -27.49 24.78 11.12
CA LEU A 524 -27.15 26.00 10.39
C LEU A 524 -27.11 27.19 11.33
N ALA A 525 -28.06 27.29 12.28
CA ALA A 525 -28.03 28.30 13.32
C ALA A 525 -26.88 28.08 14.30
N HIS A 526 -26.64 26.83 14.73
CA HIS A 526 -25.56 26.51 15.67
C HIS A 526 -24.15 26.70 15.07
N HIS A 527 -24.01 26.64 13.74
CA HIS A 527 -22.73 26.90 13.06
C HIS A 527 -22.18 28.31 13.33
N ARG A 528 -23.06 29.31 13.45
CA ARG A 528 -22.66 30.71 13.63
C ARG A 528 -22.85 31.13 15.09
N SER A 529 -21.80 31.58 15.74
CA SER A 529 -21.87 32.03 17.14
C SER A 529 -22.55 33.38 17.26
N ALA A 530 -22.12 34.41 16.51
CA ALA A 530 -22.75 35.71 16.47
C ALA A 530 -22.99 36.22 15.04
N ILE A 531 -24.05 36.99 14.81
CA ILE A 531 -24.27 37.61 13.49
C ILE A 531 -23.19 38.66 13.17
N GLU A 532 -22.86 39.56 14.11
CA GLU A 532 -21.73 40.50 13.99
C GLU A 532 -20.36 39.81 13.87
N PRO A 533 -19.31 40.51 13.39
CA PRO A 533 -17.94 40.00 13.41
C PRO A 533 -17.48 39.71 14.84
N HIS A 534 -17.11 38.46 15.10
CA HIS A 534 -16.86 37.98 16.46
C HIS A 534 -15.79 36.87 16.49
N ALA A 535 -15.07 36.74 17.62
CA ALA A 535 -13.91 35.86 17.72
C ALA A 535 -14.25 34.35 17.69
N GLN A 536 -15.47 33.98 18.09
CA GLN A 536 -15.93 32.59 17.99
C GLN A 536 -16.14 32.12 16.53
N ASP A 537 -16.22 33.05 15.58
CA ASP A 537 -16.52 32.79 14.17
C ASP A 537 -15.26 32.89 13.28
N GLU A 538 -14.07 32.64 13.84
CA GLU A 538 -12.78 32.65 13.11
C GLU A 538 -12.64 31.48 12.12
N PHE A 539 -13.19 30.31 12.45
CA PHE A 539 -13.15 29.12 11.59
C PHE A 539 -14.30 29.12 10.57
N ARG A 540 -14.11 29.85 9.47
CA ARG A 540 -15.17 30.14 8.49
C ARG A 540 -15.40 29.03 7.46
N GLU A 541 -16.67 28.74 7.20
CA GLU A 541 -17.15 27.91 6.09
C GLU A 541 -17.87 28.75 5.02
N PRO A 542 -18.14 28.23 3.80
CA PRO A 542 -18.87 28.98 2.76
C PRO A 542 -20.25 29.53 3.18
N LEU A 543 -20.86 28.99 4.24
CA LEU A 543 -22.08 29.54 4.84
C LEU A 543 -21.86 30.93 5.46
N ASP A 544 -20.72 31.17 6.11
CA ASP A 544 -20.37 32.45 6.73
C ASP A 544 -20.30 33.60 5.73
N ALA A 545 -19.87 33.30 4.50
CA ALA A 545 -19.89 34.24 3.39
C ALA A 545 -21.32 34.73 3.05
N VAL A 546 -22.32 33.85 3.19
CA VAL A 546 -23.73 34.15 2.94
C VAL A 546 -24.33 34.93 4.11
N ILE A 547 -24.02 34.53 5.35
CA ILE A 547 -24.49 35.21 6.57
C ILE A 547 -23.95 36.65 6.62
N ASP A 548 -22.64 36.84 6.42
CA ASP A 548 -22.04 38.19 6.35
C ASP A 548 -22.65 39.00 5.18
N GLY A 549 -22.86 38.35 4.02
CA GLY A 549 -23.52 38.96 2.88
C GLY A 549 -24.92 39.48 3.19
N LEU A 550 -25.73 38.70 3.91
CA LEU A 550 -27.06 39.09 4.35
C LEU A 550 -27.01 40.19 5.41
N ARG A 551 -26.13 40.09 6.41
CA ARG A 551 -25.95 41.12 7.45
C ARG A 551 -25.66 42.49 6.83
N GLU A 552 -24.63 42.57 5.99
CA GLU A 552 -24.23 43.82 5.32
C GLU A 552 -25.32 44.31 4.34
N TYR A 553 -26.04 43.40 3.67
CA TYR A 553 -27.14 43.77 2.77
C TYR A 553 -28.32 44.35 3.56
N GLY A 554 -28.67 43.73 4.69
CA GLY A 554 -29.76 44.17 5.56
C GLY A 554 -29.51 45.55 6.15
N ILE A 555 -28.31 45.78 6.71
CA ILE A 555 -27.90 47.09 7.24
C ILE A 555 -27.99 48.16 6.15
N LYS A 556 -27.52 47.85 4.94
CA LYS A 556 -27.56 48.77 3.79
C LYS A 556 -29.01 49.01 3.29
N ALA A 557 -29.90 48.03 3.39
CA ALA A 557 -31.28 48.11 2.90
C ALA A 557 -32.25 48.77 3.89
N LEU A 558 -32.00 48.66 5.21
CA LEU A 558 -32.93 49.04 6.28
C LEU A 558 -33.51 50.46 6.14
N PRO A 559 -32.75 51.53 5.83
CA PRO A 559 -33.30 52.89 5.70
C PRO A 559 -34.27 53.09 4.52
N LEU A 560 -34.31 52.16 3.56
CA LEU A 560 -35.26 52.15 2.45
C LEU A 560 -36.32 51.06 2.57
N TRP A 561 -36.21 50.19 3.57
CA TRP A 561 -37.10 49.06 3.78
C TRP A 561 -37.18 48.70 5.28
N PRO A 562 -37.86 49.53 6.10
CA PRO A 562 -37.93 49.35 7.55
C PRO A 562 -38.67 48.06 7.98
N ASP A 563 -39.52 47.50 7.12
CA ASP A 563 -40.22 46.22 7.33
C ASP A 563 -39.33 44.97 7.03
N LEU A 564 -38.05 45.15 6.69
CA LEU A 564 -37.14 44.04 6.39
C LEU A 564 -36.97 43.05 7.56
N PRO A 565 -36.80 43.49 8.82
CA PRO A 565 -36.72 42.57 9.95
C PRO A 565 -37.99 41.73 10.11
N ASP A 566 -39.16 42.33 9.89
CA ASP A 566 -40.44 41.61 9.92
C ASP A 566 -40.58 40.61 8.77
N ARG A 567 -40.04 40.90 7.57
CA ARG A 567 -39.95 39.90 6.51
C ARG A 567 -39.08 38.71 6.93
N TRP A 568 -37.86 38.96 7.40
CA TRP A 568 -36.91 37.89 7.73
C TRP A 568 -37.38 37.07 8.93
N TRP A 569 -38.01 37.70 9.92
CA TRP A 569 -38.67 37.01 11.03
C TRP A 569 -39.72 36.00 10.52
N ASN A 570 -40.57 36.43 9.60
CA ASN A 570 -41.65 35.62 9.01
C ASN A 570 -41.16 34.58 7.98
N LEU A 571 -39.85 34.41 7.77
CA LEU A 571 -39.30 33.25 7.04
C LEU A 571 -39.21 31.99 7.90
N ASP A 572 -39.37 32.12 9.23
CA ASP A 572 -39.44 31.02 10.19
C ASP A 572 -38.25 30.04 10.13
N ARG A 573 -37.05 30.63 10.05
CA ARG A 573 -35.75 29.95 10.12
C ARG A 573 -34.89 30.68 11.15
N ALA A 574 -34.24 29.97 12.08
CA ALA A 574 -33.51 30.60 13.19
C ALA A 574 -32.42 31.57 12.71
N LEU A 575 -31.60 31.21 11.70
CA LEU A 575 -30.63 32.16 11.11
C LEU A 575 -31.27 33.46 10.59
N MET A 576 -32.46 33.39 9.99
CA MET A 576 -33.16 34.59 9.48
C MET A 576 -33.75 35.43 10.62
N GLN A 577 -34.24 34.78 11.68
CA GLN A 577 -34.72 35.44 12.89
C GLN A 577 -33.57 36.14 13.66
N ARG A 578 -32.38 35.52 13.73
CA ARG A 578 -31.16 36.13 14.27
C ARG A 578 -30.71 37.34 13.45
N LEU A 579 -30.68 37.21 12.12
CA LEU A 579 -30.42 38.33 11.21
C LEU A 579 -31.44 39.48 11.41
N ALA A 580 -32.73 39.17 11.62
CA ALA A 580 -33.75 40.17 11.92
C ALA A 580 -33.52 40.87 13.28
N LEU A 581 -33.19 40.11 14.34
CA LEU A 581 -32.84 40.65 15.66
C LEU A 581 -31.63 41.58 15.58
N HIS A 582 -30.58 41.17 14.86
CA HIS A 582 -29.39 42.00 14.63
C HIS A 582 -29.72 43.31 13.90
N LEU A 583 -30.64 43.29 12.91
CA LEU A 583 -31.13 44.53 12.29
C LEU A 583 -31.91 45.41 13.28
N VAL A 584 -32.79 44.84 14.12
CA VAL A 584 -33.57 45.61 15.11
C VAL A 584 -32.67 46.24 16.18
N ALA A 585 -31.63 45.53 16.64
CA ALA A 585 -30.65 46.08 17.57
C ALA A 585 -29.96 47.32 16.97
N ASN A 586 -29.54 47.22 15.70
CA ASN A 586 -28.74 48.24 15.00
C ASN A 586 -29.56 49.30 14.24
N ASP A 587 -30.90 49.22 14.26
CA ASP A 587 -31.80 50.21 13.64
C ASP A 587 -31.65 51.59 14.33
N PRO A 588 -31.20 52.65 13.63
CA PRO A 588 -31.02 53.97 14.23
C PRO A 588 -32.29 54.83 14.21
N GLU A 589 -33.33 54.45 13.46
CA GLU A 589 -34.58 55.21 13.34
C GLU A 589 -35.66 54.70 14.29
N ARG A 590 -35.61 53.40 14.65
CA ARG A 590 -36.52 52.76 15.62
C ARG A 590 -36.18 53.14 17.06
N SER A 591 -37.18 53.59 17.83
CA SER A 591 -36.97 53.95 19.23
C SER A 591 -36.67 52.74 20.11
N SER A 592 -36.01 52.96 21.25
CA SER A 592 -35.74 51.92 22.25
C SER A 592 -37.02 51.21 22.71
N ASP A 593 -38.13 51.95 22.79
CA ASP A 593 -39.42 51.38 23.16
C ASP A 593 -40.00 50.48 22.05
N ASP A 594 -39.86 50.88 20.78
CA ASP A 594 -40.28 50.06 19.64
C ASP A 594 -39.41 48.80 19.48
N LYS A 595 -38.10 48.88 19.76
CA LYS A 595 -37.17 47.73 19.76
C LYS A 595 -37.59 46.68 20.79
N LEU A 596 -37.82 47.09 22.03
CA LEU A 596 -38.19 46.19 23.12
C LEU A 596 -39.59 45.63 22.96
N SER A 597 -40.59 46.40 22.49
CA SER A 597 -41.91 45.80 22.20
C SER A 597 -41.80 44.79 21.05
N TRP A 598 -41.10 45.13 19.96
CA TRP A 598 -40.93 44.21 18.83
C TRP A 598 -40.32 42.86 19.26
N LEU A 599 -39.33 42.89 20.16
CA LEU A 599 -38.70 41.70 20.76
C LEU A 599 -39.68 40.92 21.66
N LEU A 600 -40.29 41.58 22.63
CA LEU A 600 -41.19 40.95 23.62
C LEU A 600 -42.43 40.34 22.96
N ASP A 601 -42.94 40.97 21.91
CA ASP A 601 -44.11 40.51 21.16
C ASP A 601 -43.77 39.28 20.25
N ARG A 602 -42.53 38.78 20.27
CA ARG A 602 -42.01 37.69 19.42
C ARG A 602 -41.26 36.56 20.13
N THR A 603 -40.36 36.84 21.09
CA THR A 603 -39.36 35.84 21.55
C THR A 603 -39.50 35.36 22.98
N GLY A 604 -40.23 36.08 23.83
CA GLY A 604 -40.30 35.76 25.28
C GLY A 604 -38.96 35.81 26.02
N LEU A 605 -37.91 36.41 25.43
CA LEU A 605 -36.53 36.54 25.95
C LEU A 605 -35.71 35.24 26.11
N TYR A 606 -36.33 34.06 25.99
CA TYR A 606 -35.68 32.75 26.19
C TYR A 606 -35.86 31.77 25.01
N ALA A 607 -36.14 32.27 23.80
CA ALA A 607 -36.21 31.43 22.61
C ALA A 607 -34.86 30.76 22.29
N ASP A 608 -34.90 29.45 22.02
CA ASP A 608 -33.75 28.65 21.58
C ASP A 608 -33.12 29.23 20.30
N ASP A 609 -31.81 29.03 20.12
CA ASP A 609 -30.97 29.55 19.03
C ASP A 609 -30.93 31.10 18.85
N LEU A 610 -31.80 31.88 19.50
CA LEU A 610 -31.91 33.34 19.31
C LEU A 610 -31.28 34.19 20.42
N LYS A 611 -30.65 33.55 21.41
CA LYS A 611 -30.27 34.18 22.67
C LYS A 611 -29.27 35.33 22.52
N HIS A 612 -28.21 35.15 21.74
CA HIS A 612 -27.16 36.16 21.58
C HIS A 612 -27.72 37.49 21.02
N GLU A 613 -28.39 37.44 19.87
CA GLU A 613 -28.96 38.63 19.26
C GLU A 613 -30.15 39.20 20.06
N THR A 614 -30.87 38.36 20.83
CA THR A 614 -31.86 38.83 21.83
C THR A 614 -31.19 39.70 22.91
N TYR A 615 -30.04 39.25 23.44
CA TYR A 615 -29.27 39.98 24.45
C TYR A 615 -28.69 41.28 23.88
N GLN A 616 -28.29 41.31 22.60
CA GLN A 616 -27.88 42.53 21.90
C GLN A 616 -29.03 43.55 21.74
N VAL A 617 -30.25 43.11 21.40
CA VAL A 617 -31.43 44.02 21.34
C VAL A 617 -31.73 44.61 22.72
N LEU A 618 -31.65 43.81 23.79
CA LEU A 618 -31.80 44.29 25.16
C LEU A 618 -30.74 45.35 25.49
N ALA A 619 -29.45 45.04 25.29
CA ALA A 619 -28.35 45.95 25.59
C ALA A 619 -28.45 47.29 24.82
N ALA A 620 -28.90 47.25 23.57
CA ALA A 620 -29.07 48.43 22.73
C ALA A 620 -30.23 49.35 23.14
N ALA A 621 -31.19 48.87 23.96
CA ALA A 621 -32.44 49.58 24.21
C ALA A 621 -32.77 49.84 25.68
N VAL A 622 -32.48 48.92 26.62
CA VAL A 622 -33.01 49.02 28.00
C VAL A 622 -32.62 50.31 28.72
N GLY A 623 -31.37 50.77 28.62
CA GLY A 623 -30.89 51.98 29.32
C GLY A 623 -31.64 53.27 28.97
N SER A 624 -32.32 53.33 27.82
CA SER A 624 -33.10 54.50 27.37
C SER A 624 -34.60 54.24 27.24
N ALA A 625 -35.08 53.03 27.58
CA ALA A 625 -36.48 52.65 27.51
C ALA A 625 -37.33 53.29 28.62
N THR A 626 -38.63 53.47 28.37
CA THR A 626 -39.55 54.04 29.36
C THR A 626 -39.81 53.08 30.54
N PRO A 627 -40.09 53.59 31.76
CA PRO A 627 -40.33 52.74 32.93
C PRO A 627 -41.41 51.65 32.77
N PRO A 628 -42.56 51.88 32.09
CA PRO A 628 -43.55 50.84 31.86
C PRO A 628 -43.02 49.67 31.01
N LEU A 629 -42.09 49.94 30.09
CA LEU A 629 -41.53 48.93 29.22
C LEU A 629 -40.34 48.20 29.85
N LYS A 630 -39.54 48.91 30.64
CA LYS A 630 -38.60 48.30 31.60
C LYS A 630 -39.31 47.27 32.48
N GLN A 631 -40.47 47.61 33.05
CA GLN A 631 -41.26 46.65 33.82
C GLN A 631 -41.70 45.44 32.98
N ARG A 632 -42.20 45.63 31.74
CA ARG A 632 -42.53 44.51 30.84
C ARG A 632 -41.34 43.58 30.57
N VAL A 633 -40.11 44.11 30.48
CA VAL A 633 -38.89 43.29 30.33
C VAL A 633 -38.59 42.50 31.59
N LEU A 634 -38.73 43.08 32.78
CA LEU A 634 -38.57 42.33 34.04
C LEU A 634 -39.64 41.27 34.24
N ASP A 635 -40.91 41.58 33.92
CA ASP A 635 -42.01 40.62 33.99
C ASP A 635 -41.77 39.41 33.07
N ALA A 636 -41.22 39.65 31.86
CA ALA A 636 -40.83 38.59 30.93
C ALA A 636 -39.57 37.81 31.40
N ALA A 637 -38.58 38.50 31.99
CA ALA A 637 -37.42 37.84 32.58
C ALA A 637 -37.83 36.93 33.75
N ASP A 638 -38.81 37.34 34.57
CA ASP A 638 -39.34 36.54 35.67
C ASP A 638 -40.35 35.46 35.25
N ALA A 639 -40.87 35.48 34.03
CA ALA A 639 -41.58 34.32 33.48
C ALA A 639 -40.64 33.11 33.33
N GLY A 640 -39.40 33.35 32.89
CA GLY A 640 -38.37 32.30 32.71
C GLY A 640 -38.57 31.43 31.45
N PRO A 641 -37.63 30.51 31.16
CA PRO A 641 -37.71 29.59 30.03
C PRO A 641 -38.71 28.45 30.25
N ASP A 642 -39.43 28.03 29.21
CA ASP A 642 -40.34 26.88 29.25
C ASP A 642 -39.61 25.56 28.93
N TYR A 643 -38.78 25.10 29.87
CA TYR A 643 -38.04 23.84 29.73
C TYR A 643 -38.98 22.62 29.94
N PRO A 644 -38.85 21.54 29.13
CA PRO A 644 -39.57 20.27 29.34
C PRO A 644 -39.38 19.67 30.75
N GLU A 645 -40.37 18.89 31.22
CA GLU A 645 -40.33 18.27 32.55
C GLU A 645 -39.25 17.18 32.69
N GLU A 646 -38.78 16.60 31.58
CA GLU A 646 -37.78 15.52 31.60
C GLU A 646 -36.33 15.98 31.81
N ILE A 647 -36.03 17.28 31.83
CA ILE A 647 -34.67 17.79 31.96
C ILE A 647 -34.11 17.56 33.38
N PRO A 648 -32.95 16.88 33.55
CA PRO A 648 -32.28 16.74 34.84
C PRO A 648 -31.93 18.12 35.43
N ASP A 649 -32.09 18.29 36.74
CA ASP A 649 -31.87 19.58 37.43
C ASP A 649 -32.65 20.78 36.83
N ARG A 650 -33.82 20.55 36.20
CA ARG A 650 -34.69 21.57 35.55
C ARG A 650 -34.81 22.87 36.34
N ASP A 651 -35.14 22.80 37.64
CA ASP A 651 -35.32 23.97 38.50
C ASP A 651 -34.04 24.83 38.61
N ARG A 652 -32.87 24.17 38.64
CA ARG A 652 -31.57 24.83 38.65
C ARG A 652 -31.23 25.45 37.29
N HIS A 653 -31.53 24.76 36.20
CA HIS A 653 -31.36 25.30 34.84
C HIS A 653 -32.27 26.52 34.60
N PHE A 654 -33.51 26.47 35.08
CA PHE A 654 -34.48 27.57 35.05
C PHE A 654 -33.99 28.78 35.87
N ALA A 655 -33.61 28.57 37.14
CA ALA A 655 -33.08 29.63 38.00
C ALA A 655 -31.78 30.24 37.44
N TYR A 656 -30.88 29.43 36.88
CA TYR A 656 -29.63 29.93 36.29
C TYR A 656 -29.84 30.67 34.96
N ALA A 657 -30.87 30.32 34.18
CA ALA A 657 -31.25 31.08 32.99
C ALA A 657 -31.75 32.50 33.36
N LYS A 658 -32.62 32.62 34.36
CA LYS A 658 -33.03 33.92 34.93
C LYS A 658 -31.84 34.72 35.44
N TYR A 659 -30.96 34.08 36.19
CA TYR A 659 -29.75 34.70 36.74
C TYR A 659 -28.83 35.26 35.64
N LYS A 660 -28.58 34.52 34.55
CA LYS A 660 -27.82 34.99 33.38
C LYS A 660 -28.45 36.25 32.76
N LEU A 661 -29.77 36.24 32.55
CA LEU A 661 -30.47 37.37 31.93
C LEU A 661 -30.46 38.62 32.82
N LEU A 662 -30.72 38.46 34.12
CA LEU A 662 -30.71 39.58 35.07
C LEU A 662 -29.31 40.18 35.23
N ALA A 663 -28.25 39.36 35.24
CA ALA A 663 -26.86 39.84 35.23
C ALA A 663 -26.55 40.69 33.98
N TRP A 664 -27.09 40.31 32.83
CA TRP A 664 -26.94 41.08 31.59
C TRP A 664 -27.74 42.39 31.63
N LEU A 665 -28.96 42.37 32.17
CA LEU A 665 -29.79 43.58 32.31
C LEU A 665 -29.18 44.62 33.25
N THR A 666 -28.60 44.21 34.38
CA THR A 666 -27.90 45.12 35.31
C THR A 666 -26.56 45.62 34.75
N GLN A 667 -25.89 44.84 33.90
CA GLN A 667 -24.72 45.30 33.16
C GLN A 667 -25.09 46.32 32.06
N ALA A 668 -26.24 46.12 31.39
CA ALA A 668 -26.73 47.01 30.33
C ALA A 668 -27.31 48.33 30.86
N ASP A 669 -27.90 48.34 32.06
CA ASP A 669 -28.36 49.55 32.75
C ASP A 669 -28.03 49.49 34.26
N PRO A 670 -26.83 49.94 34.67
CA PRO A 670 -26.39 49.91 36.07
C PRO A 670 -27.20 50.78 37.04
N ASP A 671 -27.96 51.76 36.52
CA ASP A 671 -28.81 52.64 37.34
C ASP A 671 -30.22 52.05 37.56
N TRP A 672 -30.52 50.87 36.99
CA TRP A 672 -31.84 50.22 37.09
C TRP A 672 -32.03 49.46 38.41
N ALA A 673 -32.45 50.20 39.44
CA ALA A 673 -32.65 49.69 40.80
C ALA A 673 -33.57 48.46 40.90
N GLU A 674 -34.65 48.38 40.12
CA GLU A 674 -35.56 47.23 40.12
C GLU A 674 -34.91 45.96 39.56
N ALA A 675 -34.08 46.08 38.51
CA ALA A 675 -33.33 44.94 37.95
C ALA A 675 -32.23 44.47 38.92
N GLN A 676 -31.53 45.40 39.57
CA GLN A 676 -30.52 45.06 40.58
C GLN A 676 -31.16 44.32 41.77
N ALA A 677 -32.32 44.78 42.25
CA ALA A 677 -33.03 44.10 43.33
C ALA A 677 -33.49 42.67 42.96
N ALA A 678 -33.90 42.45 41.71
CA ALA A 678 -34.25 41.12 41.21
C ALA A 678 -33.02 40.20 41.08
N PHE A 679 -31.88 40.73 40.61
CA PHE A 679 -30.62 39.99 40.54
C PHE A 679 -30.11 39.59 41.94
N ASP A 680 -30.08 40.54 42.88
CA ASP A 680 -29.64 40.30 44.26
C ASP A 680 -30.51 39.25 44.97
N ALA A 681 -31.82 39.22 44.70
CA ALA A 681 -32.73 38.20 45.23
C ALA A 681 -32.37 36.79 44.75
N ILE A 682 -32.21 36.58 43.43
CA ILE A 682 -31.86 35.25 42.89
C ILE A 682 -30.44 34.83 43.30
N GLN A 683 -29.50 35.77 43.44
CA GLN A 683 -28.16 35.50 43.98
C GLN A 683 -28.20 35.04 45.45
N ALA A 684 -29.08 35.63 46.28
CA ALA A 684 -29.27 35.24 47.67
C ALA A 684 -29.95 33.87 47.82
N GLU A 685 -30.89 33.53 46.92
CA GLU A 685 -31.50 32.20 46.83
C GLU A 685 -30.53 31.13 46.33
N ASN A 686 -29.56 31.51 45.47
CA ASN A 686 -28.60 30.59 44.86
C ASN A 686 -27.14 31.03 45.08
N PRO A 687 -26.57 30.92 46.30
CA PRO A 687 -25.23 31.42 46.62
C PRO A 687 -24.08 30.77 45.83
N GLY A 688 -24.31 29.62 45.21
CA GLY A 688 -23.35 28.92 44.35
C GLY A 688 -23.41 29.33 42.87
N PHE A 689 -24.26 30.28 42.49
CA PHE A 689 -24.27 30.85 41.14
C PHE A 689 -23.22 31.95 41.02
N GLY A 690 -22.49 31.92 39.90
CA GLY A 690 -21.57 32.96 39.48
C GLY A 690 -21.86 33.38 38.04
N VAL A 691 -21.62 34.66 37.74
CA VAL A 691 -21.77 35.25 36.41
C VAL A 691 -20.70 34.66 35.47
N ARG A 692 -21.11 34.26 34.27
CA ARG A 692 -20.17 33.83 33.21
C ARG A 692 -19.53 35.05 32.55
N GLU A 693 -18.31 34.90 32.06
CA GLU A 693 -17.63 35.92 31.25
C GLU A 693 -18.43 36.30 29.98
N HIS A 694 -19.07 35.30 29.38
CA HIS A 694 -19.94 35.44 28.21
C HIS A 694 -21.35 34.89 28.57
N PRO A 695 -22.24 35.69 29.20
CA PRO A 695 -23.56 35.23 29.65
C PRO A 695 -24.60 35.17 28.53
N ASP A 696 -24.37 35.92 27.44
CA ASP A 696 -25.12 36.00 26.19
C ASP A 696 -24.99 34.73 25.33
N PHE A 697 -23.80 34.10 25.29
CA PHE A 697 -23.60 32.80 24.63
C PHE A 697 -24.00 31.60 25.51
N ASP A 698 -24.40 30.48 24.91
CA ASP A 698 -24.65 29.23 25.64
C ASP A 698 -23.45 28.27 25.63
N SER A 699 -22.66 28.29 24.54
CA SER A 699 -21.34 27.67 24.41
C SER A 699 -20.29 28.73 24.01
N TRP A 700 -19.08 28.59 24.54
CA TRP A 700 -17.92 29.40 24.17
C TRP A 700 -16.68 28.50 24.14
N MET A 701 -15.87 28.64 23.09
CA MET A 701 -14.65 27.88 22.86
C MET A 701 -13.45 28.82 22.79
N THR A 702 -12.51 28.68 23.72
CA THR A 702 -11.17 29.29 23.61
C THR A 702 -10.19 28.28 23.06
N SER A 703 -9.24 28.75 22.23
CA SER A 703 -8.13 27.93 21.72
C SER A 703 -6.80 28.62 22.00
N GLY A 704 -5.74 27.82 22.13
CA GLY A 704 -4.40 28.29 22.42
C GLY A 704 -3.46 27.11 22.67
N THR A 705 -2.18 27.39 22.83
CA THR A 705 -1.18 26.40 23.25
C THR A 705 -1.12 26.30 24.77
N TRP A 706 -1.07 25.06 25.27
CA TRP A 706 -0.88 24.77 26.67
C TRP A 706 0.60 24.45 26.94
N GLY A 707 1.14 25.02 28.04
CA GLY A 707 2.57 24.96 28.39
C GLY A 707 3.50 25.81 27.49
N GLY A 708 4.81 25.69 27.72
CA GLY A 708 5.87 26.34 26.94
C GLY A 708 6.53 27.56 27.60
N LYS A 709 6.31 27.78 28.90
CA LYS A 709 6.98 28.84 29.68
C LYS A 709 7.40 28.28 31.05
N PRO A 710 8.67 28.43 31.48
CA PRO A 710 9.08 27.97 32.80
C PRO A 710 8.34 28.75 33.89
N PRO A 711 7.98 28.13 35.04
CA PRO A 711 7.22 28.80 36.09
C PRO A 711 7.98 29.92 36.80
N MET A 712 9.32 29.91 36.77
CA MET A 712 10.21 30.96 37.28
C MET A 712 11.54 30.95 36.50
N ASP A 713 12.41 31.92 36.75
CA ASP A 713 13.76 31.92 36.18
C ASP A 713 14.63 30.79 36.76
N ILE A 714 15.53 30.25 35.94
CA ILE A 714 16.38 29.11 36.29
C ILE A 714 17.47 29.47 37.30
N GLU A 715 18.06 30.67 37.22
CA GLU A 715 19.07 31.13 38.18
C GLU A 715 18.42 31.42 39.54
N GLU A 716 17.20 32.00 39.54
CA GLU A 716 16.40 32.20 40.74
C GLU A 716 16.06 30.86 41.43
N PHE A 717 15.66 29.84 40.65
CA PHE A 717 15.35 28.51 41.19
C PHE A 717 16.59 27.80 41.75
N ILE A 718 17.72 27.83 41.04
CA ILE A 718 18.99 27.26 41.53
C ILE A 718 19.43 27.97 42.82
N GLN A 719 19.31 29.30 42.90
CA GLN A 719 19.64 30.06 44.10
C GLN A 719 18.72 29.72 45.28
N ALA A 720 17.42 29.48 45.04
CA ALA A 720 16.48 29.04 46.06
C ALA A 720 16.81 27.63 46.58
N LEU A 721 17.14 26.69 45.70
CA LEU A 721 17.56 25.33 46.05
C LEU A 721 18.83 25.33 46.92
N ASP A 722 19.84 26.14 46.56
CA ASP A 722 21.11 26.24 47.29
C ASP A 722 20.94 26.82 48.71
N GLN A 723 19.91 27.65 48.94
CA GLN A 723 19.55 28.18 50.25
C GLN A 723 18.72 27.20 51.09
N ASN A 724 17.65 26.65 50.53
CA ASN A 724 16.75 25.71 51.20
C ASN A 724 15.90 24.91 50.20
N VAL A 725 16.37 23.71 49.86
CA VAL A 725 15.71 22.77 48.95
C VAL A 725 14.23 22.52 49.28
N SER A 726 13.86 22.36 50.56
CA SER A 726 12.47 22.12 50.93
C SER A 726 11.59 23.35 50.70
N ALA A 727 12.08 24.56 50.96
CA ALA A 727 11.31 25.79 50.70
C ALA A 727 11.18 26.07 49.20
N ALA A 728 12.21 25.80 48.40
CA ALA A 728 12.17 25.94 46.94
C ALA A 728 11.21 24.92 46.29
N LEU A 729 11.20 23.67 46.79
CA LEU A 729 10.24 22.65 46.36
C LEU A 729 8.80 23.03 46.75
N ASP A 730 8.58 23.57 47.95
CA ASP A 730 7.26 24.03 48.39
C ASP A 730 6.75 25.22 47.55
N ASP A 731 7.61 26.19 47.17
CA ASP A 731 7.21 27.27 46.25
C ASP A 731 6.81 26.73 44.88
N LEU A 732 7.63 25.84 44.30
CA LEU A 732 7.34 25.20 43.01
C LEU A 732 6.00 24.44 43.04
N LEU A 733 5.72 23.71 44.11
CA LEU A 733 4.50 22.91 44.27
C LEU A 733 3.25 23.74 44.60
N SER A 734 3.41 24.93 45.18
CA SER A 734 2.29 25.80 45.59
C SER A 734 1.57 26.50 44.43
N ARG A 735 2.15 26.46 43.23
CA ARG A 735 1.64 27.10 42.01
C ARG A 735 0.52 26.29 41.37
N ASP A 736 -0.41 26.97 40.70
CA ASP A 736 -1.49 26.32 39.95
C ASP A 736 -0.96 25.85 38.59
N TYR A 737 -1.07 24.54 38.34
CA TYR A 737 -0.73 23.87 37.08
C TYR A 737 -1.96 23.22 36.44
N SER A 738 -3.18 23.58 36.87
CA SER A 738 -4.40 22.99 36.33
C SER A 738 -4.65 23.45 34.88
N GLU A 739 -5.19 22.55 34.06
CA GLU A 739 -5.45 22.76 32.63
C GLU A 739 -6.63 23.73 32.40
N ARG A 740 -6.49 25.00 32.81
CA ARG A 740 -7.58 25.98 32.88
C ARG A 740 -7.32 27.26 32.10
N HIS A 741 -6.06 27.60 31.84
CA HIS A 741 -5.67 28.80 31.11
C HIS A 741 -4.55 28.49 30.12
N PHE A 742 -4.71 28.98 28.88
CA PHE A 742 -3.62 29.07 27.91
C PHE A 742 -2.55 30.05 28.41
N ASP A 743 -1.33 29.94 27.91
CA ASP A 743 -0.18 30.80 28.24
C ASP A 743 0.37 30.76 29.69
N GLN A 744 -0.16 29.92 30.58
CA GLN A 744 0.42 29.63 31.90
C GLN A 744 1.37 28.42 31.87
N PRO A 745 2.37 28.35 32.77
CA PRO A 745 3.26 27.19 32.90
C PRO A 745 2.46 25.93 33.19
N ASP A 746 2.73 24.85 32.45
CA ASP A 746 2.15 23.54 32.75
C ASP A 746 3.01 22.74 33.74
N TRP A 747 2.56 21.54 34.12
CA TRP A 747 3.35 20.66 34.97
C TRP A 747 4.65 20.20 34.29
N ARG A 748 4.69 20.08 32.95
CA ARG A 748 5.89 19.69 32.20
C ARG A 748 6.93 20.81 32.17
N ASP A 749 6.52 22.07 32.15
CA ASP A 749 7.39 23.25 32.29
C ASP A 749 8.07 23.27 33.67
N ALA A 750 7.34 22.89 34.73
CA ALA A 750 7.92 22.73 36.07
C ALA A 750 8.94 21.58 36.14
N LEU A 751 8.64 20.44 35.50
CA LEU A 751 9.58 19.32 35.37
C LEU A 751 10.82 19.72 34.53
N GLY A 752 10.64 20.48 33.47
CA GLY A 752 11.72 21.01 32.63
C GLY A 752 12.65 21.97 33.40
N LEU A 753 12.09 22.79 34.28
CA LEU A 753 12.88 23.65 35.18
C LEU A 753 13.71 22.81 36.18
N VAL A 754 13.12 21.76 36.76
CA VAL A 754 13.84 20.81 37.64
C VAL A 754 14.96 20.10 36.89
N GLN A 755 14.70 19.62 35.68
CA GLN A 755 15.70 18.97 34.83
C GLN A 755 16.91 19.89 34.59
N GLN A 756 16.67 21.15 34.19
CA GLN A 756 17.72 22.13 33.92
C GLN A 756 18.52 22.51 35.18
N ALA A 757 17.88 22.59 36.34
CA ALA A 757 18.55 22.90 37.60
C ALA A 757 19.51 21.77 38.01
N VAL A 758 19.09 20.51 37.85
CA VAL A 758 19.92 19.33 38.13
C VAL A 758 21.04 19.16 37.11
N GLU A 759 20.81 19.52 35.85
CA GLU A 759 21.84 19.54 34.79
C GLU A 759 23.01 20.48 35.16
N GLN A 760 22.71 21.67 35.69
CA GLN A 760 23.72 22.65 36.12
C GLN A 760 24.33 22.36 37.49
N ARG A 761 23.54 21.80 38.44
CA ARG A 761 23.94 21.51 39.82
C ARG A 761 23.53 20.08 40.23
N PRO A 762 24.26 19.05 39.79
CA PRO A 762 23.91 17.65 40.08
C PRO A 762 23.95 17.31 41.58
N ASP A 763 24.71 18.06 42.37
CA ASP A 763 24.79 17.97 43.83
C ASP A 763 23.49 18.43 44.53
N LEU A 764 22.83 19.46 44.00
CA LEU A 764 21.50 19.88 44.46
C LEU A 764 20.44 18.83 44.08
N GLY A 765 20.61 18.14 42.95
CA GLY A 765 19.74 17.03 42.56
C GLY A 765 19.67 15.90 43.60
N LEU A 766 20.78 15.58 44.27
CA LEU A 766 20.78 14.57 45.36
C LEU A 766 19.95 15.02 46.55
N GLN A 767 20.05 16.31 46.91
CA GLN A 767 19.29 16.89 48.02
C GLN A 767 17.80 17.03 47.67
N LEU A 768 17.49 17.40 46.43
CA LEU A 768 16.13 17.50 45.90
C LEU A 768 15.44 16.13 45.87
N TRP A 769 16.14 15.09 45.42
CA TRP A 769 15.64 13.72 45.48
C TRP A 769 15.29 13.29 46.91
N ASP A 770 16.19 13.54 47.87
CA ASP A 770 15.98 13.21 49.28
C ASP A 770 14.88 14.06 49.94
N ALA A 771 14.61 15.26 49.43
CA ALA A 771 13.48 16.11 49.86
C ALA A 771 12.15 15.57 49.32
N VAL A 772 12.09 15.22 48.02
CA VAL A 772 10.91 14.58 47.38
C VAL A 772 10.59 13.23 48.02
N LEU A 773 11.60 12.45 48.42
CA LEU A 773 11.43 11.16 49.11
C LEU A 773 10.81 11.27 50.52
N ARG A 774 10.85 12.45 51.16
CA ARG A 774 10.25 12.68 52.49
C ARG A 774 8.83 13.25 52.45
N ARG A 775 8.24 13.32 51.24
CA ARG A 775 6.97 13.98 50.95
C ARG A 775 5.95 12.97 50.42
N ASP A 776 5.44 12.13 51.32
CA ASP A 776 4.43 11.10 51.00
C ASP A 776 3.12 11.69 50.44
N GLU A 777 2.88 13.00 50.63
CA GLU A 777 1.72 13.72 50.13
C GLU A 777 1.69 13.97 48.61
N LEU A 778 2.77 13.66 47.87
CA LEU A 778 2.92 14.03 46.45
C LEU A 778 2.29 13.06 45.45
N ASN A 779 2.04 11.80 45.84
CA ASN A 779 1.50 10.74 44.98
C ASN A 779 2.21 10.71 43.59
N ASP A 780 1.46 10.70 42.48
CA ASP A 780 1.98 10.56 41.11
C ASP A 780 3.03 11.64 40.74
N LYS A 781 2.90 12.86 41.28
CA LYS A 781 3.87 13.95 41.06
C LYS A 781 5.26 13.65 41.61
N GLN A 782 5.37 12.73 42.58
CA GLN A 782 6.65 12.31 43.16
C GLN A 782 7.53 11.62 42.11
N VAL A 783 6.92 10.75 41.30
CA VAL A 783 7.63 9.96 40.28
C VAL A 783 8.03 10.84 39.10
N ASP A 784 7.16 11.77 38.68
CA ASP A 784 7.50 12.76 37.65
C ASP A 784 8.72 13.61 38.02
N LEU A 785 8.77 14.11 39.27
CA LEU A 785 9.93 14.86 39.76
C LEU A 785 11.21 14.00 39.76
N TRP A 786 11.13 12.72 40.15
CA TRP A 786 12.26 11.81 40.07
C TRP A 786 12.71 11.54 38.62
N ARG A 787 11.79 11.42 37.66
CA ARG A 787 12.13 11.31 36.22
C ARG A 787 12.85 12.57 35.73
N ALA A 788 12.37 13.76 36.08
CA ALA A 788 13.02 15.03 35.73
C ALA A 788 14.43 15.15 36.31
N ILE A 789 14.63 14.76 37.59
CA ILE A 789 15.96 14.72 38.22
C ILE A 789 16.87 13.68 37.52
N ALA A 790 16.33 12.50 37.16
CA ALA A 790 17.07 11.47 36.44
C ALA A 790 17.58 11.93 35.08
N GLU A 791 16.74 12.61 34.29
CA GLU A 791 17.17 13.17 33.00
C GLU A 791 18.14 14.35 33.16
N GLY A 792 18.01 15.16 34.21
CA GLY A 792 18.96 16.23 34.53
C GLY A 792 20.35 15.65 34.85
N TRP A 793 20.40 14.59 35.66
CA TRP A 793 21.63 13.84 35.90
C TRP A 793 22.18 13.14 34.65
N GLY A 794 21.34 12.80 33.66
CA GLY A 794 21.79 12.21 32.39
C GLY A 794 22.72 13.15 31.63
N LYS A 795 22.37 14.43 31.60
CA LYS A 795 23.12 15.51 30.94
C LYS A 795 24.24 16.10 31.81
N ALA A 796 24.07 16.11 33.14
CA ALA A 796 25.03 16.69 34.07
C ALA A 796 26.41 16.01 34.07
N GLN A 797 27.44 16.78 34.45
CA GLN A 797 28.78 16.25 34.69
C GLN A 797 28.92 15.82 36.16
N LEU A 798 28.53 14.58 36.46
CA LEU A 798 28.16 14.14 37.83
C LEU A 798 29.25 14.24 38.91
N GLY A 799 30.53 14.07 38.56
CA GLY A 799 31.64 14.10 39.52
C GLY A 799 31.41 13.19 40.74
N ASP A 800 31.64 13.73 41.95
CA ASP A 800 31.44 13.03 43.22
C ASP A 800 29.96 12.61 43.48
N SER A 801 29.00 13.23 42.79
CA SER A 801 27.57 12.91 42.93
C SER A 801 27.17 11.60 42.22
N GLY A 802 28.00 11.09 41.31
CA GLY A 802 27.64 10.01 40.39
C GLY A 802 27.15 8.73 41.07
N LEU A 803 27.84 8.26 42.11
CA LEU A 803 27.44 7.04 42.83
C LEU A 803 26.10 7.22 43.55
N GLY A 804 25.88 8.39 44.14
CA GLY A 804 24.65 8.74 44.85
C GLY A 804 23.44 8.88 43.93
N ALA A 805 23.66 9.33 42.69
CA ALA A 805 22.63 9.41 41.65
C ALA A 805 22.23 8.00 41.19
N VAL A 806 23.19 7.18 40.75
CA VAL A 806 22.92 5.81 40.24
C VAL A 806 22.23 4.94 41.29
N GLN A 807 22.61 5.04 42.56
CA GLN A 807 21.94 4.33 43.66
C GLN A 807 20.47 4.75 43.82
N ARG A 808 20.17 6.05 43.73
CA ARG A 808 18.79 6.58 43.81
C ARG A 808 17.92 6.12 42.65
N LEU A 809 18.47 6.10 41.43
CA LEU A 809 17.75 5.65 40.23
C LEU A 809 17.27 4.19 40.29
N THR A 810 17.85 3.35 41.17
CA THR A 810 17.34 1.98 41.37
C THR A 810 15.89 1.94 41.91
N THR A 811 15.39 2.99 42.57
CA THR A 811 14.00 3.02 43.06
C THR A 811 12.97 3.19 41.95
N LEU A 812 13.38 3.60 40.74
CA LEU A 812 12.51 3.75 39.57
C LEU A 812 12.39 2.47 38.73
N LEU A 813 13.16 1.41 39.02
CA LEU A 813 13.23 0.20 38.19
C LEU A 813 11.86 -0.50 37.98
N THR A 814 11.00 -0.49 38.99
CA THR A 814 9.67 -1.12 38.93
C THR A 814 8.62 -0.27 38.21
N ASP A 815 8.88 1.02 38.03
CA ASP A 815 7.96 1.93 37.34
C ASP A 815 8.17 1.89 35.83
N LYS A 816 7.15 1.44 35.09
CA LYS A 816 7.23 1.24 33.64
C LYS A 816 7.54 2.53 32.88
N ASP A 817 6.91 3.61 33.30
CA ASP A 817 6.97 4.90 32.61
C ASP A 817 8.32 5.62 32.86
N SER A 818 9.05 5.27 33.93
CA SER A 818 10.42 5.75 34.18
C SER A 818 11.50 5.07 33.33
N ALA A 819 11.19 3.96 32.64
CA ALA A 819 12.18 3.22 31.87
C ALA A 819 12.88 4.07 30.79
N TYR A 820 12.16 5.05 30.21
CA TYR A 820 12.72 6.02 29.26
C TYR A 820 13.79 6.92 29.88
N ALA A 821 13.50 7.54 31.03
CA ALA A 821 14.44 8.39 31.73
C ALA A 821 15.69 7.61 32.18
N LEU A 822 15.51 6.37 32.67
CA LEU A 822 16.61 5.49 33.07
C LEU A 822 17.50 5.07 31.89
N GLY A 823 16.92 4.63 30.77
CA GLY A 823 17.66 4.26 29.57
C GLY A 823 18.43 5.44 28.99
N ARG A 824 17.82 6.63 28.98
CA ARG A 824 18.43 7.87 28.51
C ARG A 824 19.60 8.32 29.40
N PHE A 825 19.41 8.32 30.73
CA PHE A 825 20.46 8.59 31.72
C PHE A 825 21.69 7.70 31.48
N LEU A 826 21.50 6.38 31.33
CA LEU A 826 22.58 5.43 31.09
C LEU A 826 23.38 5.79 29.83
N LEU A 827 22.70 6.03 28.71
CA LEU A 827 23.33 6.34 27.42
C LEU A 827 24.08 7.68 27.43
N GLU A 828 23.48 8.73 28.01
CA GLU A 828 24.11 10.05 28.06
C GLU A 828 25.35 10.01 28.98
N GLN A 829 25.27 9.35 30.13
CA GLN A 829 26.41 9.24 31.07
C GLN A 829 27.57 8.38 30.56
N ILE A 830 27.32 7.24 29.90
CA ILE A 830 28.43 6.42 29.38
C ILE A 830 29.18 7.13 28.26
N ARG A 831 28.49 7.95 27.45
CA ARG A 831 29.12 8.77 26.39
C ARG A 831 30.04 9.84 26.97
N GLN A 832 29.67 10.45 28.09
CA GLN A 832 30.54 11.37 28.82
C GLN A 832 31.75 10.68 29.45
N GLN A 833 31.63 9.38 29.79
CA GLN A 833 32.66 8.58 30.45
C GLN A 833 33.37 7.59 29.51
N ILE A 834 33.31 7.80 28.18
CA ILE A 834 33.82 6.85 27.15
C ILE A 834 35.35 6.64 27.21
N ASP A 835 36.09 7.61 27.72
CA ASP A 835 37.54 7.55 27.94
C ASP A 835 37.89 7.44 29.44
N ALA A 836 36.93 7.06 30.29
CA ALA A 836 37.15 6.86 31.73
C ALA A 836 37.55 5.41 32.07
N ALA A 837 38.53 5.27 32.97
CA ALA A 837 38.90 4.01 33.58
C ALA A 837 37.78 3.44 34.47
N GLU A 838 37.86 2.16 34.81
CA GLU A 838 36.86 1.47 35.64
C GLU A 838 36.63 2.19 36.99
N SER A 839 35.36 2.39 37.34
CA SER A 839 34.96 3.11 38.55
C SER A 839 33.74 2.47 39.23
N PRO A 840 33.52 2.70 40.54
CA PRO A 840 32.32 2.21 41.23
C PRO A 840 31.01 2.74 40.63
N VAL A 841 31.05 3.91 39.98
CA VAL A 841 29.88 4.49 39.28
C VAL A 841 29.56 3.67 38.03
N LEU A 842 30.56 3.36 37.21
CA LEU A 842 30.40 2.57 35.98
C LEU A 842 29.92 1.15 36.29
N ALA A 843 30.47 0.51 37.32
CA ALA A 843 29.99 -0.79 37.80
C ALA A 843 28.51 -0.74 38.28
N SER A 844 28.12 0.35 38.96
CA SER A 844 26.72 0.55 39.36
C SER A 844 25.80 0.82 38.17
N MET A 845 26.29 1.50 37.12
CA MET A 845 25.55 1.74 35.87
C MET A 845 25.32 0.45 35.08
N ARG A 846 26.31 -0.46 35.03
CA ARG A 846 26.12 -1.78 34.38
C ARG A 846 25.02 -2.57 35.08
N GLU A 847 25.05 -2.66 36.41
CA GLU A 847 23.99 -3.33 37.16
C GLU A 847 22.63 -2.63 37.02
N LEU A 848 22.57 -1.31 36.98
CA LEU A 848 21.33 -0.57 36.68
C LEU A 848 20.78 -0.92 35.28
N ALA A 849 21.63 -1.02 34.26
CA ALA A 849 21.25 -1.41 32.90
C ALA A 849 20.75 -2.87 32.83
N ARG A 850 21.43 -3.81 33.51
CA ARG A 850 21.00 -5.22 33.61
C ARG A 850 19.68 -5.35 34.36
N ALA A 851 19.50 -4.61 35.45
CA ALA A 851 18.27 -4.60 36.23
C ALA A 851 17.10 -4.01 35.44
N LEU A 852 17.30 -2.87 34.77
CA LEU A 852 16.27 -2.24 33.92
C LEU A 852 15.76 -3.19 32.84
N TRP A 853 16.68 -3.88 32.13
CA TRP A 853 16.29 -4.86 31.12
C TRP A 853 15.55 -6.06 31.74
N ARG A 854 15.98 -6.55 32.90
CA ARG A 854 15.36 -7.69 33.59
C ARG A 854 13.93 -7.41 34.05
N GLU A 855 13.68 -6.23 34.63
CA GLU A 855 12.36 -5.87 35.17
C GLU A 855 11.39 -5.41 34.07
N GLN A 856 11.86 -4.68 33.05
CA GLN A 856 10.98 -4.01 32.07
C GLN A 856 11.05 -4.58 30.64
N GLY A 857 12.14 -5.25 30.24
CA GLY A 857 12.43 -5.58 28.84
C GLY A 857 11.39 -6.49 28.17
N ALA A 858 10.87 -7.49 28.89
CA ALA A 858 9.84 -8.39 28.37
C ALA A 858 8.45 -7.74 28.23
N GLY A 859 8.25 -6.56 28.83
CA GLY A 859 6.98 -5.83 28.86
C GLY A 859 6.96 -4.55 28.04
N PHE A 860 8.02 -4.28 27.25
CA PHE A 860 8.05 -3.12 26.34
C PHE A 860 7.09 -3.35 25.17
N THR A 861 6.35 -2.31 24.80
CA THR A 861 5.60 -2.24 23.55
C THR A 861 5.72 -0.85 22.93
N HIS A 862 5.65 -0.76 21.60
CA HIS A 862 5.54 0.53 20.90
C HIS A 862 4.19 0.67 20.21
N ARG A 863 3.88 1.87 19.71
CA ARG A 863 2.58 2.13 19.08
C ARG A 863 2.51 1.51 17.68
N GLU A 864 1.32 1.03 17.31
CA GLU A 864 1.03 0.44 16.00
C GLU A 864 1.24 1.42 14.81
N ASP A 865 1.19 2.73 15.05
CA ASP A 865 1.42 3.78 14.04
C ASP A 865 2.90 4.12 13.83
N SER A 866 3.80 3.64 14.68
CA SER A 866 5.23 3.95 14.61
C SER A 866 5.96 3.05 13.60
N THR A 867 6.69 3.67 12.66
CA THR A 867 7.54 2.93 11.69
C THR A 867 8.95 2.76 12.25
N PRO A 868 9.42 1.52 12.54
CA PRO A 868 10.67 1.27 13.27
C PRO A 868 11.94 1.80 12.60
N LEU A 869 12.02 1.66 11.27
CA LEU A 869 13.15 2.05 10.42
C LEU A 869 12.82 3.32 9.62
N SER A 870 12.40 4.37 10.32
CA SER A 870 12.07 5.68 9.74
C SER A 870 13.21 6.70 9.89
N PHE A 871 12.94 7.97 9.59
CA PHE A 871 13.84 9.09 9.88
C PHE A 871 14.06 9.33 11.39
N ALA A 872 13.12 8.86 12.23
CA ALA A 872 13.19 8.89 13.69
C ALA A 872 13.10 7.45 14.22
N PRO A 873 14.11 6.60 13.94
CA PRO A 873 13.99 5.16 14.15
C PRO A 873 14.00 4.81 15.63
N LEU A 874 13.29 3.73 16.00
CA LEU A 874 13.09 3.35 17.41
C LEU A 874 14.42 3.10 18.13
N TYR A 875 15.43 2.57 17.44
CA TYR A 875 16.75 2.29 18.01
C TYR A 875 17.53 3.52 18.46
N LEU A 876 17.12 4.72 18.02
CA LEU A 876 17.65 6.01 18.46
C LEU A 876 16.70 6.80 19.37
N ASN A 877 15.44 6.33 19.56
CA ASN A 877 14.37 7.11 20.18
C ASN A 877 13.55 6.34 21.24
N SER A 878 13.97 5.14 21.63
CA SER A 878 13.30 4.31 22.63
C SER A 878 14.27 3.82 23.71
N TRP A 879 13.74 3.48 24.88
CA TRP A 879 14.56 3.04 26.01
C TRP A 879 15.32 1.72 25.75
N PRO A 880 14.77 0.70 25.05
CA PRO A 880 15.55 -0.47 24.65
C PRO A 880 16.70 -0.11 23.71
N GLY A 881 16.46 0.81 22.77
CA GLY A 881 17.49 1.35 21.88
C GLY A 881 18.60 2.09 22.63
N PHE A 882 18.26 2.86 23.67
CA PHE A 882 19.23 3.51 24.52
C PHE A 882 20.08 2.51 25.32
N VAL A 883 19.48 1.47 25.89
CA VAL A 883 20.20 0.42 26.62
C VAL A 883 21.13 -0.37 25.68
N ALA A 884 20.70 -0.67 24.45
CA ALA A 884 21.56 -1.31 23.44
C ALA A 884 22.77 -0.43 23.04
N GLN A 885 22.56 0.88 22.85
CA GLN A 885 23.64 1.83 22.60
C GLN A 885 24.55 2.04 23.83
N TYR A 886 24.01 1.92 25.05
CA TYR A 886 24.78 1.95 26.29
C TYR A 886 25.80 0.81 26.32
N TRP A 887 25.35 -0.44 26.08
CA TRP A 887 26.26 -1.60 26.06
C TRP A 887 27.33 -1.50 24.97
N ASN A 888 26.98 -0.99 23.77
CA ASN A 888 27.99 -0.72 22.74
C ASN A 888 29.07 0.28 23.21
N SER A 889 28.66 1.32 23.94
CA SER A 889 29.56 2.34 24.47
C SER A 889 30.42 1.81 25.62
N GLU A 890 29.87 0.95 26.49
CA GLU A 890 30.61 0.30 27.58
C GLU A 890 31.68 -0.67 27.06
N VAL A 891 31.35 -1.45 26.02
CA VAL A 891 32.32 -2.33 25.33
C VAL A 891 33.45 -1.50 24.70
N ASP A 892 33.15 -0.37 24.04
CA ASP A 892 34.17 0.52 23.46
C ASP A 892 35.07 1.10 24.57
N ARG A 893 34.48 1.62 25.66
CA ARG A 893 35.20 2.13 26.84
C ARG A 893 36.15 1.07 27.41
N ARG A 894 35.68 -0.15 27.65
CA ARG A 894 36.53 -1.24 28.19
C ARG A 894 37.63 -1.63 27.20
N TRP A 895 37.31 -1.72 25.90
CA TRP A 895 38.27 -2.13 24.89
C TRP A 895 39.40 -1.12 24.68
N ARG A 896 39.10 0.19 24.75
CA ARG A 896 40.11 1.26 24.73
C ARG A 896 41.15 1.10 25.85
N HIS A 897 40.71 0.72 27.05
CA HIS A 897 41.57 0.60 28.24
C HIS A 897 42.28 -0.76 28.35
N SER A 898 41.67 -1.84 27.85
CA SER A 898 42.20 -3.21 27.97
C SER A 898 42.77 -3.75 26.64
N ARG A 899 43.22 -2.88 25.73
CA ARG A 899 43.58 -3.26 24.35
C ARG A 899 44.68 -4.32 24.24
N GLU A 900 45.65 -4.35 25.14
CA GLU A 900 46.74 -5.34 25.14
C GLU A 900 46.31 -6.70 25.72
N ASP A 901 45.36 -6.71 26.66
CA ASP A 901 44.84 -7.89 27.36
C ASP A 901 43.41 -8.27 26.92
N TRP A 902 42.97 -7.82 25.74
CA TRP A 902 41.60 -7.99 25.30
C TRP A 902 41.29 -9.45 24.90
N ALA A 903 40.48 -10.12 25.72
CA ALA A 903 40.11 -11.53 25.55
C ALA A 903 38.76 -11.77 24.83
N GLY A 904 38.07 -10.71 24.37
CA GLY A 904 36.69 -10.76 23.89
C GLY A 904 35.72 -10.04 24.82
N LEU A 905 34.42 -10.21 24.58
CA LEU A 905 33.38 -9.70 25.48
C LEU A 905 33.46 -10.41 26.84
N SER A 906 33.11 -9.72 27.92
CA SER A 906 32.97 -10.36 29.23
C SER A 906 31.68 -11.20 29.27
N ASP A 907 31.60 -12.15 30.20
CA ASP A 907 30.35 -12.90 30.43
C ASP A 907 29.17 -11.95 30.70
N GLU A 908 29.41 -10.86 31.45
CA GLU A 908 28.44 -9.80 31.75
C GLU A 908 27.93 -9.08 30.48
N GLU A 909 28.84 -8.63 29.62
CA GLU A 909 28.51 -7.94 28.36
C GLU A 909 27.80 -8.88 27.38
N SER A 910 28.29 -10.11 27.27
CA SER A 910 27.73 -11.14 26.39
C SER A 910 26.31 -11.52 26.83
N GLU A 911 26.09 -11.80 28.12
CA GLU A 911 24.75 -12.04 28.67
C GLU A 911 23.79 -10.88 28.40
N ALA A 912 24.24 -9.63 28.61
CA ALA A 912 23.40 -8.45 28.41
C ALA A 912 23.03 -8.24 26.94
N LEU A 913 23.99 -8.37 26.01
CA LEU A 913 23.74 -8.25 24.57
C LEU A 913 22.88 -9.41 24.04
N VAL A 914 23.09 -10.65 24.50
CA VAL A 914 22.20 -11.78 24.17
C VAL A 914 20.79 -11.51 24.71
N ALA A 915 20.63 -10.98 25.92
CA ALA A 915 19.31 -10.67 26.47
C ALA A 915 18.57 -9.61 25.65
N LEU A 916 19.27 -8.58 25.15
CA LEU A 916 18.72 -7.56 24.26
C LEU A 916 18.29 -8.12 22.89
N LEU A 917 19.02 -9.10 22.37
CA LEU A 917 18.73 -9.77 21.09
C LEU A 917 17.65 -10.87 21.19
N ASN A 918 17.15 -11.17 22.40
CA ASN A 918 16.07 -12.13 22.66
C ASN A 918 14.88 -11.46 23.39
N GLY A 919 14.65 -10.17 23.16
CA GLY A 919 13.45 -9.46 23.62
C GLY A 919 12.16 -9.92 22.91
N ASN A 920 11.03 -9.30 23.26
CA ASN A 920 9.81 -9.43 22.49
C ASN A 920 9.90 -8.66 21.15
N GLU A 921 8.95 -8.86 20.24
CA GLU A 921 9.02 -8.33 18.87
C GLU A 921 9.21 -6.80 18.83
N ASP A 922 8.38 -6.05 19.57
CA ASP A 922 8.48 -4.60 19.75
C ASP A 922 9.84 -4.13 20.30
N ALA A 923 10.45 -4.89 21.23
CA ALA A 923 11.77 -4.54 21.73
C ALA A 923 12.88 -4.84 20.70
N LEU A 924 12.74 -5.93 19.93
CA LEU A 924 13.66 -6.28 18.85
C LEU A 924 13.68 -5.23 17.73
N ASP A 925 12.55 -4.55 17.47
CA ASP A 925 12.46 -3.42 16.54
C ASP A 925 13.39 -2.25 16.92
N ALA A 926 13.76 -2.14 18.20
CA ALA A 926 14.72 -1.16 18.69
C ALA A 926 16.13 -1.75 18.96
N THR A 927 16.24 -2.96 19.53
CA THR A 927 17.54 -3.50 19.96
C THR A 927 18.34 -4.12 18.82
N GLN A 928 17.70 -4.85 17.90
CA GLN A 928 18.40 -5.50 16.77
C GLN A 928 19.15 -4.47 15.90
N PRO A 929 18.52 -3.40 15.37
CA PRO A 929 19.23 -2.42 14.54
C PRO A 929 20.29 -1.61 15.31
N ALA A 930 20.10 -1.31 16.60
CA ALA A 930 21.12 -0.65 17.42
C ALA A 930 22.43 -1.45 17.49
N ILE A 931 22.33 -2.78 17.63
CA ILE A 931 23.48 -3.68 17.78
C ILE A 931 24.02 -4.10 16.40
N ALA A 932 23.16 -4.43 15.44
CA ALA A 932 23.54 -4.88 14.10
C ALA A 932 24.27 -3.80 13.28
N GLY A 933 23.90 -2.52 13.45
CA GLY A 933 24.64 -1.40 12.84
C GLY A 933 26.13 -1.35 13.24
N GLN A 934 26.49 -1.96 14.36
CA GLN A 934 27.86 -2.04 14.88
C GLN A 934 28.55 -3.39 14.59
N LEU A 935 28.04 -4.19 13.63
CA LEU A 935 28.58 -5.52 13.27
C LEU A 935 30.11 -5.54 13.13
N PHE A 936 30.71 -4.55 12.45
CA PHE A 936 32.16 -4.52 12.23
C PHE A 936 32.93 -4.28 13.55
N PHE A 937 32.39 -3.46 14.45
CA PHE A 937 32.96 -3.22 15.77
C PHE A 937 32.88 -4.49 16.62
N TYR A 938 31.68 -5.06 16.76
CA TYR A 938 31.49 -6.29 17.53
C TYR A 938 32.28 -7.48 16.98
N PHE A 939 32.40 -7.64 15.65
CA PHE A 939 33.22 -8.71 15.07
C PHE A 939 34.72 -8.54 15.31
N ALA A 940 35.19 -7.29 15.42
CA ALA A 940 36.58 -6.99 15.76
C ALA A 940 36.86 -7.12 17.26
N ALA A 941 35.86 -6.86 18.12
CA ALA A 941 35.90 -7.09 19.56
C ALA A 941 35.82 -8.59 19.91
N ASP A 942 34.82 -9.28 19.37
CA ASP A 942 34.55 -10.70 19.57
C ASP A 942 33.90 -11.31 18.31
N ALA A 943 34.73 -11.93 17.48
CA ALA A 943 34.30 -12.59 16.25
C ALA A 943 33.37 -13.80 16.50
N GLY A 944 33.45 -14.45 17.67
CA GLY A 944 32.61 -15.58 18.02
C GLY A 944 31.18 -15.14 18.32
N PHE A 945 31.04 -14.14 19.18
CA PHE A 945 29.76 -13.50 19.49
C PHE A 945 29.08 -12.95 18.22
N ALA A 946 29.80 -12.15 17.43
CA ALA A 946 29.23 -11.50 16.26
C ALA A 946 28.77 -12.52 15.19
N ALA A 947 29.50 -13.63 15.02
CA ALA A 947 29.10 -14.69 14.09
C ALA A 947 27.90 -15.50 14.59
N ALA A 948 27.80 -15.75 15.90
CA ALA A 948 26.69 -16.51 16.50
C ALA A 948 25.37 -15.71 16.59
N HIS A 949 25.44 -14.40 16.85
CA HIS A 949 24.27 -13.60 17.23
C HIS A 949 23.95 -12.42 16.30
N LEU A 950 24.93 -11.84 15.59
CA LEU A 950 24.69 -10.65 14.75
C LEU A 950 24.57 -10.97 13.25
N LEU A 951 25.46 -11.81 12.71
CA LEU A 951 25.40 -12.21 11.29
C LEU A 951 24.07 -12.86 10.86
N PRO A 952 23.37 -13.66 11.70
CA PRO A 952 22.06 -14.20 11.34
C PRO A 952 21.01 -13.12 11.01
N LEU A 953 21.06 -11.95 11.66
CA LEU A 953 20.10 -10.86 11.46
C LEU A 953 20.08 -10.35 10.01
N PHE A 954 21.23 -10.33 9.34
CA PHE A 954 21.38 -9.90 7.94
C PHE A 954 20.77 -10.90 6.93
N ASN A 955 20.47 -12.13 7.38
CA ASN A 955 19.84 -13.18 6.58
C ASN A 955 18.40 -13.48 7.01
N ASP A 956 17.85 -12.74 7.97
CA ASP A 956 16.49 -12.98 8.46
C ASP A 956 15.46 -12.84 7.31
N PRO A 957 14.54 -13.81 7.10
CA PRO A 957 13.58 -13.72 6.00
C PRO A 957 12.61 -12.54 6.09
N GLN A 958 12.35 -12.02 7.29
CA GLN A 958 11.35 -10.98 7.56
C GLN A 958 11.99 -9.69 8.08
N ARG A 959 13.12 -9.80 8.79
CA ARG A 959 13.74 -8.70 9.55
C ARG A 959 15.13 -8.28 9.05
N HIS A 960 15.57 -8.75 7.88
CA HIS A 960 16.89 -8.41 7.32
C HIS A 960 17.17 -6.91 7.20
N ALA A 961 16.14 -6.12 6.90
CA ALA A 961 16.23 -4.66 6.83
C ALA A 961 16.72 -4.04 8.16
N PHE A 962 16.38 -4.62 9.31
CA PHE A 962 16.86 -4.17 10.62
C PHE A 962 18.38 -4.39 10.81
N GLY A 963 18.98 -5.35 10.09
CA GLY A 963 20.43 -5.50 10.00
C GLY A 963 21.07 -4.56 8.98
N TRP A 964 20.54 -4.56 7.75
CA TRP A 964 21.15 -3.84 6.62
C TRP A 964 21.01 -2.31 6.70
N TYR A 965 19.85 -1.79 7.10
CA TYR A 965 19.58 -0.34 7.15
C TYR A 965 20.62 0.42 8.00
N PRO A 966 20.85 0.10 9.29
CA PRO A 966 21.84 0.82 10.09
C PRO A 966 23.29 0.55 9.63
N PHE A 967 23.59 -0.64 9.10
CA PHE A 967 24.93 -1.01 8.63
C PHE A 967 25.35 -0.27 7.36
N LEU A 968 24.43 -0.08 6.40
CA LEU A 968 24.71 0.56 5.12
C LEU A 968 24.97 2.07 5.21
N HIS A 969 24.71 2.72 6.34
CA HIS A 969 25.19 4.09 6.57
C HIS A 969 26.71 4.17 6.78
N HIS A 970 27.36 3.10 7.29
CA HIS A 970 28.80 3.06 7.57
C HIS A 970 29.43 1.68 7.26
N PRO A 971 29.29 1.15 6.02
CA PRO A 971 29.57 -0.25 5.74
C PRO A 971 31.08 -0.53 5.75
N ARG A 972 31.49 -1.58 6.48
CA ARG A 972 32.89 -2.00 6.61
C ARG A 972 33.03 -3.51 6.53
N TRP A 973 34.11 -3.98 5.92
CA TRP A 973 34.38 -5.42 5.75
C TRP A 973 35.85 -5.76 5.97
N ASN A 974 36.11 -7.03 6.27
CA ASN A 974 37.43 -7.66 6.20
C ASN A 974 37.24 -9.14 5.83
N ASP A 975 38.29 -9.82 5.38
CA ASP A 975 38.21 -11.22 4.89
C ASP A 975 37.66 -12.20 5.94
N ARG A 976 37.93 -11.97 7.23
CA ARG A 976 37.41 -12.82 8.32
C ARG A 976 35.91 -12.64 8.51
N LEU A 977 35.39 -11.41 8.41
CA LEU A 977 33.95 -11.11 8.52
C LEU A 977 33.17 -11.65 7.31
N LEU A 978 33.74 -11.54 6.12
CA LEU A 978 33.16 -12.12 4.90
C LEU A 978 33.05 -13.65 5.03
N ALA A 979 34.14 -14.31 5.44
CA ALA A 979 34.18 -15.76 5.64
C ALA A 979 33.31 -16.27 6.81
N ALA A 980 33.00 -15.41 7.80
CA ALA A 980 32.12 -15.75 8.91
C ALA A 980 30.62 -15.78 8.54
N GLY A 981 30.24 -15.21 7.38
CA GLY A 981 28.87 -15.27 6.87
C GLY A 981 28.39 -14.02 6.12
N LEU A 982 29.05 -12.86 6.29
CA LEU A 982 28.62 -11.62 5.63
C LEU A 982 28.61 -11.74 4.10
N PHE A 983 29.48 -12.56 3.52
CA PHE A 983 29.48 -12.83 2.07
C PHE A 983 28.15 -13.45 1.59
N ASP A 984 27.62 -14.44 2.31
CA ASP A 984 26.34 -15.06 1.95
C ASP A 984 25.18 -14.10 2.17
N SER A 985 25.23 -13.27 3.22
CA SER A 985 24.26 -12.19 3.43
C SER A 985 24.24 -11.21 2.26
N MET A 986 25.39 -10.74 1.77
CA MET A 986 25.48 -9.84 0.61
C MET A 986 24.86 -10.47 -0.66
N VAL A 987 25.03 -11.78 -0.84
CA VAL A 987 24.46 -12.52 -1.98
C VAL A 987 22.93 -12.63 -1.86
N ALA A 988 22.40 -12.86 -0.65
CA ALA A 988 20.96 -12.86 -0.41
C ALA A 988 20.36 -11.47 -0.64
N GLU A 989 21.04 -10.43 -0.16
CA GLU A 989 20.54 -9.06 -0.18
C GLU A 989 20.42 -8.46 -1.57
N LEU A 990 21.30 -8.85 -2.51
CA LEU A 990 21.15 -8.49 -3.93
C LEU A 990 19.78 -8.89 -4.51
N SER A 991 19.12 -9.91 -3.98
CA SER A 991 17.80 -10.37 -4.43
C SER A 991 16.62 -9.69 -3.72
N ARG A 992 16.88 -8.90 -2.66
CA ARG A 992 15.89 -8.20 -1.82
C ARG A 992 16.18 -6.71 -1.69
N ILE A 993 17.13 -6.18 -2.46
CA ILE A 993 17.60 -4.79 -2.37
C ILE A 993 16.46 -3.77 -2.50
N ASP A 994 15.41 -4.11 -3.26
CA ASP A 994 14.20 -3.30 -3.46
C ASP A 994 13.24 -3.31 -2.24
N GLU A 995 13.50 -4.12 -1.21
CA GLU A 995 12.81 -4.13 0.09
C GLU A 995 13.46 -3.14 1.09
N LEU A 996 14.63 -2.56 0.76
CA LEU A 996 15.24 -1.50 1.55
C LEU A 996 14.47 -0.18 1.35
N PRO A 997 14.23 0.63 2.40
CA PRO A 997 13.34 1.79 2.32
C PRO A 997 13.90 3.01 1.57
N ASP A 998 15.17 2.98 1.13
CA ASP A 998 15.86 4.13 0.53
C ASP A 998 16.76 3.75 -0.65
N GLN A 999 16.50 4.34 -1.82
CA GLN A 999 17.24 4.17 -3.07
C GLN A 999 18.72 4.57 -2.96
N GLN A 1000 19.09 5.46 -2.03
CA GLN A 1000 20.50 5.78 -1.76
C GLN A 1000 21.26 4.57 -1.20
N LEU A 1001 20.63 3.76 -0.34
CA LEU A 1001 21.23 2.55 0.23
C LEU A 1001 21.57 1.52 -0.86
N HIS A 1002 20.78 1.45 -1.93
CA HIS A 1002 21.02 0.53 -3.06
C HIS A 1002 22.39 0.85 -3.72
N HIS A 1003 22.65 2.14 -3.95
CA HIS A 1003 23.91 2.60 -4.54
C HIS A 1003 25.11 2.36 -3.63
N ILE A 1004 24.91 2.46 -2.31
CA ILE A 1004 25.94 2.16 -1.31
C ILE A 1004 26.25 0.66 -1.28
N LEU A 1005 25.23 -0.21 -1.29
CA LEU A 1005 25.42 -1.67 -1.33
C LEU A 1005 26.17 -2.12 -2.60
N LEU A 1006 25.86 -1.57 -3.78
CA LEU A 1006 26.58 -1.88 -5.02
C LEU A 1006 28.04 -1.40 -5.01
N GLY A 1007 28.32 -0.24 -4.39
CA GLY A 1007 29.69 0.23 -4.15
C GLY A 1007 30.46 -0.66 -3.16
N PHE A 1008 29.79 -1.10 -2.09
CA PHE A 1008 30.35 -2.04 -1.11
C PHE A 1008 30.70 -3.39 -1.75
N ILE A 1009 29.81 -3.94 -2.59
CA ILE A 1009 30.08 -5.16 -3.37
C ILE A 1009 31.26 -4.98 -4.32
N THR A 1010 31.36 -3.82 -4.97
CA THR A 1010 32.48 -3.46 -5.86
C THR A 1010 33.84 -3.48 -5.13
N SER A 1011 33.88 -2.92 -3.91
CA SER A 1011 35.05 -2.98 -3.03
C SER A 1011 35.42 -4.43 -2.67
N VAL A 1012 34.43 -5.25 -2.30
CA VAL A 1012 34.63 -6.66 -1.93
C VAL A 1012 35.16 -7.50 -3.11
N VAL A 1013 34.57 -7.44 -4.31
CA VAL A 1013 35.06 -8.26 -5.44
C VAL A 1013 36.49 -7.87 -5.87
N SER A 1014 36.84 -6.59 -5.69
CA SER A 1014 38.11 -6.00 -6.11
C SER A 1014 39.24 -6.19 -5.11
N TYR A 1015 38.98 -6.16 -3.80
CA TYR A 1015 40.05 -6.24 -2.78
C TYR A 1015 39.98 -7.46 -1.86
N ALA A 1016 38.83 -8.11 -1.67
CA ALA A 1016 38.72 -9.22 -0.71
C ALA A 1016 39.42 -10.50 -1.17
N GLY A 1017 39.94 -11.26 -0.22
CA GLY A 1017 40.64 -12.55 -0.38
C GLY A 1017 39.75 -13.75 -0.74
N ILE A 1018 38.50 -13.51 -1.18
CA ILE A 1018 37.52 -14.55 -1.51
C ILE A 1018 37.95 -15.46 -2.68
N THR A 1019 37.43 -16.68 -2.72
CA THR A 1019 37.77 -17.67 -3.75
C THR A 1019 37.32 -17.23 -5.15
N SER A 1020 37.85 -17.87 -6.19
CA SER A 1020 37.40 -17.63 -7.58
C SER A 1020 35.96 -18.06 -7.82
N THR A 1021 35.49 -19.12 -7.14
CA THR A 1021 34.10 -19.59 -7.20
C THR A 1021 33.15 -18.59 -6.54
N ASP A 1022 33.50 -18.07 -5.36
CA ASP A 1022 32.67 -17.13 -4.62
C ASP A 1022 32.64 -15.76 -5.31
N ARG A 1023 33.79 -15.28 -5.80
CA ARG A 1023 33.85 -14.07 -6.63
C ARG A 1023 33.01 -14.23 -7.90
N ARG A 1024 33.01 -15.42 -8.54
CA ARG A 1024 32.10 -15.71 -9.65
C ARG A 1024 30.64 -15.71 -9.20
N ARG A 1025 30.29 -16.33 -8.08
CA ARG A 1025 28.92 -16.36 -7.54
C ARG A 1025 28.39 -14.95 -7.28
N LEU A 1026 29.17 -14.09 -6.65
CA LEU A 1026 28.78 -12.69 -6.36
C LEU A 1026 28.64 -11.86 -7.65
N LEU A 1027 29.59 -11.99 -8.59
CA LEU A 1027 29.53 -11.31 -9.91
C LEU A 1027 28.40 -11.82 -10.81
N ASP A 1028 28.13 -13.12 -10.81
CA ASP A 1028 27.01 -13.68 -11.56
C ASP A 1028 25.68 -13.20 -10.90
N GLN A 1029 25.63 -12.99 -9.57
CA GLN A 1029 24.46 -12.47 -8.85
C GLN A 1029 24.19 -10.98 -9.06
N THR A 1030 25.19 -10.08 -9.10
CA THR A 1030 24.98 -8.67 -9.46
C THR A 1030 24.39 -8.48 -10.87
N VAL A 1031 24.50 -9.52 -11.70
CA VAL A 1031 24.03 -9.56 -13.08
C VAL A 1031 22.69 -10.29 -13.21
N LEU A 1032 22.38 -11.27 -12.35
CA LEU A 1032 21.17 -12.10 -12.39
C LEU A 1032 20.02 -11.61 -11.48
N ALA A 1033 20.33 -10.98 -10.34
CA ALA A 1033 19.34 -10.57 -9.35
C ALA A 1033 18.36 -9.51 -9.91
N SER A 1034 17.11 -9.53 -9.44
CA SER A 1034 15.99 -8.70 -9.94
C SER A 1034 15.91 -8.63 -11.49
N ASN A 1035 16.06 -9.78 -12.16
CA ASN A 1035 16.13 -9.94 -13.63
C ASN A 1035 17.22 -9.09 -14.31
N GLY A 1036 18.31 -8.79 -13.60
CA GLY A 1036 19.42 -8.01 -14.11
C GLY A 1036 19.17 -6.50 -14.22
N SER A 1037 18.09 -5.98 -13.61
CA SER A 1037 17.80 -4.54 -13.49
C SER A 1037 18.98 -3.75 -12.90
N HIS A 1038 19.64 -4.32 -11.89
CA HIS A 1038 20.79 -3.71 -11.22
C HIS A 1038 22.11 -3.85 -11.99
N ALA A 1039 22.17 -4.60 -13.10
CA ALA A 1039 23.43 -4.90 -13.80
C ALA A 1039 24.08 -3.65 -14.42
N ALA A 1040 23.28 -2.73 -14.99
CA ALA A 1040 23.77 -1.45 -15.50
C ALA A 1040 24.22 -0.51 -14.36
N ALA A 1041 23.50 -0.51 -13.24
CA ALA A 1041 23.86 0.26 -12.04
C ALA A 1041 25.13 -0.29 -11.36
N PHE A 1042 25.36 -1.60 -11.39
CA PHE A 1042 26.60 -2.23 -10.94
C PHE A 1042 27.78 -1.88 -11.85
N ALA A 1043 27.60 -1.91 -13.17
CA ALA A 1043 28.61 -1.44 -14.12
C ALA A 1043 28.95 0.05 -13.91
N GLU A 1044 27.94 0.90 -13.65
CA GLU A 1044 28.10 2.32 -13.28
C GLU A 1044 28.83 2.50 -11.93
N ALA A 1045 28.53 1.66 -10.92
CA ALA A 1045 29.24 1.65 -9.64
C ALA A 1045 30.72 1.26 -9.79
N VAL A 1046 31.03 0.25 -10.61
CA VAL A 1046 32.41 -0.14 -10.94
C VAL A 1046 33.14 0.95 -11.71
N ALA A 1047 32.50 1.59 -12.69
CA ALA A 1047 33.08 2.70 -13.45
C ALA A 1047 33.31 3.96 -12.60
N ARG A 1048 32.49 4.20 -11.56
CA ARG A 1048 32.70 5.26 -10.56
C ARG A 1048 33.86 4.92 -9.62
N PHE A 1049 33.87 3.71 -9.07
CA PHE A 1049 34.93 3.21 -8.19
C PHE A 1049 36.32 3.25 -8.83
N LEU A 1050 36.43 2.87 -10.11
CA LEU A 1050 37.69 2.96 -10.88
C LEU A 1050 38.19 4.40 -11.15
N ARG A 1051 37.42 5.43 -10.76
CA ARG A 1051 37.80 6.85 -10.82
C ARG A 1051 38.04 7.46 -9.44
N GLU A 1052 37.90 6.70 -8.37
CA GLU A 1052 38.17 7.18 -7.01
C GLU A 1052 39.70 7.25 -6.78
N ASP A 1053 40.17 8.32 -6.12
CA ASP A 1053 41.59 8.56 -5.90
C ASP A 1053 42.24 7.39 -5.15
N GLY A 1054 43.27 6.79 -5.75
CA GLY A 1054 44.02 5.67 -5.18
C GLY A 1054 43.62 4.26 -5.67
N VAL A 1055 42.67 4.14 -6.60
CA VAL A 1055 42.29 2.84 -7.18
C VAL A 1055 43.15 2.47 -8.40
N ASP A 1056 43.87 1.34 -8.35
CA ASP A 1056 44.60 0.77 -9.50
C ASP A 1056 43.68 -0.08 -10.39
N GLY A 1057 43.19 0.52 -11.48
CA GLY A 1057 42.36 -0.18 -12.47
C GLY A 1057 43.05 -1.33 -13.20
N ALA A 1058 44.38 -1.37 -13.27
CA ALA A 1058 45.12 -2.49 -13.86
C ALA A 1058 45.15 -3.72 -12.94
N GLU A 1059 45.16 -3.51 -11.61
CA GLU A 1059 44.96 -4.61 -10.65
C GLU A 1059 43.55 -5.20 -10.77
N VAL A 1060 42.52 -4.35 -10.78
CA VAL A 1060 41.11 -4.77 -10.89
C VAL A 1060 40.86 -5.54 -12.20
N TRP A 1061 41.45 -5.07 -13.31
CA TRP A 1061 41.43 -5.77 -14.60
C TRP A 1061 41.95 -7.21 -14.50
N ARG A 1062 43.17 -7.38 -13.96
CA ARG A 1062 43.84 -8.68 -13.81
C ARG A 1062 43.07 -9.61 -12.87
N ARG A 1063 42.49 -9.08 -11.79
CA ARG A 1063 41.90 -9.87 -10.70
C ARG A 1063 40.55 -10.49 -11.06
N TRP A 1064 39.67 -9.74 -11.73
CA TRP A 1064 38.34 -10.26 -12.09
C TRP A 1064 37.70 -9.63 -13.33
N LEU A 1065 37.93 -8.34 -13.57
CA LEU A 1065 37.12 -7.56 -14.53
C LEU A 1065 37.28 -8.07 -15.97
N GLY A 1066 38.50 -8.34 -16.45
CA GLY A 1066 38.71 -8.86 -17.82
C GLY A 1066 37.93 -10.16 -18.11
N LYS A 1067 38.07 -11.17 -17.23
CA LYS A 1067 37.34 -12.45 -17.34
C LYS A 1067 35.83 -12.35 -17.05
N HIS A 1068 35.38 -11.27 -16.43
CA HIS A 1068 33.95 -10.99 -16.32
C HIS A 1068 33.43 -10.46 -17.64
N LEU A 1069 34.11 -9.46 -18.23
CA LEU A 1069 33.75 -8.86 -19.52
C LEU A 1069 33.74 -9.89 -20.67
N GLU A 1070 34.73 -10.79 -20.76
CA GLU A 1070 34.71 -11.93 -21.71
C GLU A 1070 33.42 -12.76 -21.62
N ARG A 1071 32.95 -13.02 -20.39
CA ARG A 1071 31.70 -13.75 -20.14
C ARG A 1071 30.47 -12.91 -20.48
N ARG A 1072 30.46 -11.61 -20.15
CA ARG A 1072 29.36 -10.71 -20.51
C ARG A 1072 29.16 -10.62 -22.04
N LEU A 1073 30.27 -10.54 -22.79
CA LEU A 1073 30.27 -10.52 -24.25
C LEU A 1073 29.88 -11.88 -24.86
N SER A 1074 30.26 -13.01 -24.25
CA SER A 1074 29.86 -14.35 -24.70
C SER A 1074 28.50 -14.84 -24.18
N GLY A 1075 27.65 -13.93 -23.68
CA GLY A 1075 26.30 -14.27 -23.24
C GLY A 1075 26.21 -15.07 -21.93
N GLN A 1076 27.21 -14.99 -21.05
CA GLN A 1076 27.26 -15.74 -19.78
C GLN A 1076 27.19 -14.84 -18.54
N PRO A 1077 26.33 -15.16 -17.55
CA PRO A 1077 25.33 -16.24 -17.52
C PRO A 1077 24.02 -15.89 -18.29
N ARG A 1078 24.13 -14.90 -19.19
CA ARG A 1078 23.08 -13.94 -19.54
C ARG A 1078 23.60 -13.08 -20.72
N VAL A 1079 22.95 -12.93 -21.87
CA VAL A 1079 23.35 -11.84 -22.81
C VAL A 1079 23.14 -10.49 -22.11
N ALA A 1080 24.10 -9.60 -22.29
CA ALA A 1080 24.10 -8.26 -21.72
C ALA A 1080 23.17 -7.33 -22.50
N SER A 1081 22.52 -6.39 -21.81
CA SER A 1081 21.71 -5.38 -22.51
C SER A 1081 22.61 -4.34 -23.19
N PRO A 1082 22.12 -3.60 -24.21
CA PRO A 1082 22.88 -2.52 -24.83
C PRO A 1082 23.31 -1.44 -23.83
N GLU A 1083 22.48 -1.10 -22.84
CA GLU A 1083 22.89 -0.18 -21.77
C GLU A 1083 23.96 -0.80 -20.86
N GLU A 1084 23.81 -2.06 -20.44
CA GLU A 1084 24.81 -2.74 -19.61
C GLU A 1084 26.18 -2.76 -20.31
N LEU A 1085 26.22 -3.10 -21.60
CA LEU A 1085 27.44 -3.06 -22.42
C LEU A 1085 27.97 -1.63 -22.60
N ALA A 1086 27.09 -0.63 -22.76
CA ALA A 1086 27.50 0.76 -22.84
C ALA A 1086 28.12 1.26 -21.52
N ARG A 1087 27.61 0.84 -20.36
CA ARG A 1087 28.23 1.17 -19.06
C ARG A 1087 29.53 0.41 -18.83
N TRP A 1088 29.60 -0.87 -19.19
CA TRP A 1088 30.86 -1.63 -19.13
C TRP A 1088 31.94 -1.04 -20.05
N ALA A 1089 31.56 -0.52 -21.22
CA ALA A 1089 32.48 0.15 -22.12
C ALA A 1089 33.04 1.48 -21.55
N ASP A 1090 32.45 2.05 -20.50
CA ASP A 1090 32.93 3.28 -19.85
C ASP A 1090 34.12 3.05 -18.91
N VAL A 1091 34.48 1.78 -18.63
CA VAL A 1091 35.69 1.43 -17.88
C VAL A 1091 36.96 1.49 -18.74
N VAL A 1092 36.85 1.50 -20.08
CA VAL A 1092 38.00 1.39 -20.98
C VAL A 1092 39.07 2.46 -20.74
N PRO A 1093 38.77 3.75 -20.46
CA PRO A 1093 39.79 4.76 -20.17
C PRO A 1093 40.43 4.66 -18.78
N VAL A 1094 39.92 3.81 -17.87
CA VAL A 1094 40.32 3.76 -16.45
C VAL A 1094 40.96 2.43 -16.03
N VAL A 1095 41.28 1.53 -16.96
CA VAL A 1095 41.93 0.22 -16.69
C VAL A 1095 43.46 0.24 -16.86
N GLY A 1096 44.08 1.41 -16.84
CA GLY A 1096 45.55 1.57 -16.83
C GLY A 1096 46.26 1.00 -18.06
N GLU A 1097 47.20 0.08 -17.86
CA GLU A 1097 47.95 -0.57 -18.95
C GLU A 1097 47.08 -1.40 -19.91
N PHE A 1098 45.86 -1.78 -19.50
CA PHE A 1098 44.96 -2.64 -20.27
C PHE A 1098 44.02 -1.87 -21.21
N VAL A 1099 44.14 -0.55 -21.33
CA VAL A 1099 43.32 0.27 -22.25
C VAL A 1099 43.28 -0.33 -23.68
N PRO A 1100 44.40 -0.75 -24.32
CA PRO A 1100 44.35 -1.35 -25.66
C PRO A 1100 43.67 -2.73 -25.67
N ALA A 1101 43.89 -3.56 -24.65
CA ALA A 1101 43.30 -4.89 -24.55
C ALA A 1101 41.78 -4.82 -24.34
N ALA A 1102 41.32 -3.86 -23.52
CA ALA A 1102 39.92 -3.58 -23.31
C ALA A 1102 39.25 -3.02 -24.58
N ALA A 1103 39.90 -2.08 -25.28
CA ALA A 1103 39.41 -1.56 -26.55
C ALA A 1103 39.26 -2.66 -27.62
N ILE A 1104 40.22 -3.58 -27.72
CA ILE A 1104 40.12 -4.75 -28.63
C ILE A 1104 39.00 -5.69 -28.20
N LEU A 1105 38.83 -5.96 -26.90
CA LEU A 1105 37.80 -6.87 -26.38
C LEU A 1105 36.38 -6.41 -26.72
N PHE A 1106 36.12 -5.09 -26.68
CA PHE A 1106 34.83 -4.51 -27.06
C PHE A 1106 34.67 -4.26 -28.57
N GLY A 1107 35.77 -4.21 -29.34
CA GLY A 1107 35.74 -3.90 -30.78
C GLY A 1107 34.94 -4.92 -31.59
N GLY A 1108 34.22 -4.45 -32.62
CA GLY A 1108 33.45 -5.30 -33.53
C GLY A 1108 32.12 -5.83 -32.97
N HIS A 1109 31.74 -5.44 -31.74
CA HIS A 1109 30.49 -5.85 -31.10
C HIS A 1109 29.34 -4.84 -31.27
N GLY A 1110 29.56 -3.69 -31.92
CA GLY A 1110 28.48 -2.76 -32.28
C GLY A 1110 27.92 -1.92 -31.12
N ILE A 1111 28.71 -1.67 -30.07
CA ILE A 1111 28.24 -1.04 -28.82
C ILE A 1111 28.25 0.50 -28.96
N GLY A 1112 27.17 1.18 -28.53
CA GLY A 1112 27.00 2.63 -28.60
C GLY A 1112 27.37 3.39 -27.30
N LEU A 1113 27.00 4.69 -27.25
CA LEU A 1113 27.00 5.52 -26.04
C LEU A 1113 25.65 5.45 -25.32
N GLY A 1114 25.63 5.47 -23.98
CA GLY A 1114 24.41 5.39 -23.17
C GLY A 1114 23.83 6.76 -22.75
N GLU A 1115 22.58 6.78 -22.28
CA GLU A 1115 21.87 8.03 -21.91
C GLU A 1115 22.55 8.83 -20.78
N ARG A 1116 23.25 8.17 -19.86
CA ARG A 1116 24.08 8.80 -18.82
C ARG A 1116 25.58 8.76 -19.14
N PHE A 1117 25.96 8.55 -20.41
CA PHE A 1117 27.35 8.66 -20.86
C PHE A 1117 27.86 10.10 -20.79
N PHE A 1118 28.22 10.54 -19.59
CA PHE A 1118 29.25 11.55 -19.35
C PHE A 1118 29.59 11.53 -17.87
N ASN A 1119 30.87 11.39 -17.55
CA ASN A 1119 31.38 11.78 -16.26
C ASN A 1119 32.65 12.61 -16.48
N ARG A 1120 32.90 13.57 -15.59
CA ARG A 1120 33.97 14.55 -15.76
C ARG A 1120 35.34 13.88 -15.83
N GLU A 1121 36.20 14.44 -16.67
CA GLU A 1121 37.65 14.20 -16.75
C GLU A 1121 38.09 12.74 -17.04
N LEU A 1122 38.72 12.56 -18.21
CA LEU A 1122 39.50 11.35 -18.51
C LEU A 1122 40.78 11.38 -17.66
N PRO A 1123 41.28 10.24 -17.16
CA PRO A 1123 42.49 10.21 -16.33
C PRO A 1123 43.67 10.92 -16.96
N ASP A 1124 44.40 11.70 -16.16
CA ASP A 1124 45.52 12.53 -16.63
C ASP A 1124 46.54 11.68 -17.41
N GLY A 1125 46.88 12.16 -18.61
CA GLY A 1125 47.83 11.51 -19.51
C GLY A 1125 47.30 10.31 -20.30
N VAL A 1126 46.09 9.78 -20.05
CA VAL A 1126 45.58 8.58 -20.77
C VAL A 1126 45.45 8.82 -22.28
N LEU A 1127 45.04 10.03 -22.68
CA LEU A 1127 44.94 10.45 -24.08
C LEU A 1127 46.31 10.61 -24.74
N ALA A 1128 47.35 10.97 -23.98
CA ALA A 1128 48.72 11.03 -24.49
C ALA A 1128 49.35 9.64 -24.66
N ALA A 1129 48.93 8.66 -23.85
CA ALA A 1129 49.44 7.29 -23.89
C ALA A 1129 48.74 6.40 -24.93
N TYR A 1130 47.40 6.49 -25.05
CA TYR A 1130 46.56 5.58 -25.85
C TYR A 1130 45.59 6.33 -26.77
N GLY A 1131 45.98 7.52 -27.23
CA GLY A 1131 45.16 8.40 -28.06
C GLY A 1131 44.55 7.74 -29.29
N PRO A 1132 45.34 7.07 -30.16
CA PRO A 1132 44.82 6.41 -31.36
C PRO A 1132 43.80 5.30 -31.07
N GLU A 1133 44.07 4.46 -30.06
CA GLU A 1133 43.21 3.36 -29.64
C GLU A 1133 41.89 3.88 -29.07
N LEU A 1134 41.94 4.89 -28.20
CA LEU A 1134 40.76 5.54 -27.63
C LEU A 1134 39.95 6.29 -28.70
N VAL A 1135 40.59 6.95 -29.66
CA VAL A 1135 39.88 7.56 -30.80
C VAL A 1135 39.15 6.51 -31.62
N ALA A 1136 39.80 5.41 -31.98
CA ALA A 1136 39.17 4.34 -32.76
C ALA A 1136 37.96 3.75 -32.03
N PHE A 1137 38.12 3.48 -30.73
CA PHE A 1137 37.07 2.98 -29.83
C PHE A 1137 35.88 3.96 -29.72
N PHE A 1138 36.12 5.23 -29.38
CA PHE A 1138 35.05 6.21 -29.28
C PHE A 1138 34.38 6.49 -30.64
N ALA A 1139 35.13 6.45 -31.75
CA ALA A 1139 34.56 6.60 -33.09
C ALA A 1139 33.63 5.44 -33.47
N GLU A 1140 33.95 4.19 -33.07
CA GLU A 1140 33.03 3.06 -33.21
C GLU A 1140 31.77 3.27 -32.35
N ARG A 1141 31.91 3.68 -31.09
CA ARG A 1141 30.76 3.92 -30.21
C ARG A 1141 29.85 5.05 -30.72
N VAL A 1142 30.41 6.14 -31.23
CA VAL A 1142 29.64 7.26 -31.81
C VAL A 1142 28.90 6.84 -33.09
N ARG A 1143 29.50 6.00 -33.95
CA ARG A 1143 28.81 5.43 -35.12
C ARG A 1143 27.63 4.51 -34.74
N ASN A 1144 27.74 3.81 -33.62
CA ASN A 1144 26.72 2.87 -33.14
C ASN A 1144 25.69 3.51 -32.17
N THR A 1145 25.72 4.83 -31.97
CA THR A 1145 24.79 5.52 -31.05
C THR A 1145 23.50 5.89 -31.78
N THR A 1146 22.36 5.39 -31.30
CA THR A 1146 21.04 5.62 -31.90
C THR A 1146 20.20 6.60 -31.08
N GLY A 1147 20.01 7.83 -31.58
CA GLY A 1147 19.10 8.82 -31.01
C GLY A 1147 19.73 10.21 -30.87
N THR A 1148 18.94 11.24 -31.16
CA THR A 1148 19.35 12.66 -31.11
C THR A 1148 18.75 13.38 -29.90
N ASP A 1149 19.09 12.93 -28.69
CA ASP A 1149 18.86 13.72 -27.48
C ASP A 1149 19.88 14.87 -27.42
N TYR A 1150 19.40 16.06 -27.05
CA TYR A 1150 20.22 17.25 -26.80
C TYR A 1150 21.36 16.98 -25.83
N MET A 1151 21.11 16.19 -24.76
CA MET A 1151 22.15 15.86 -23.78
C MET A 1151 23.27 15.00 -24.38
N VAL A 1152 22.94 13.99 -25.19
CA VAL A 1152 23.93 13.15 -25.89
C VAL A 1152 24.77 14.00 -26.85
N ARG A 1153 24.11 14.86 -27.64
CA ARG A 1153 24.78 15.79 -28.58
C ARG A 1153 25.77 16.72 -27.86
N HIS A 1154 25.34 17.34 -26.75
CA HIS A 1154 26.19 18.22 -25.95
C HIS A 1154 27.44 17.50 -25.41
N ARG A 1155 27.28 16.25 -24.94
CA ARG A 1155 28.38 15.44 -24.37
C ARG A 1155 29.35 14.94 -25.43
N VAL A 1156 28.88 14.58 -26.62
CA VAL A 1156 29.74 14.23 -27.76
C VAL A 1156 30.58 15.43 -28.22
N HIS A 1157 30.00 16.63 -28.29
CA HIS A 1157 30.77 17.85 -28.58
C HIS A 1157 31.85 18.12 -27.52
N GLN A 1158 31.56 17.93 -26.22
CA GLN A 1158 32.58 18.02 -25.16
C GLN A 1158 33.69 16.97 -25.30
N LEU A 1159 33.36 15.71 -25.60
CA LEU A 1159 34.33 14.63 -25.82
C LEU A 1159 35.26 14.93 -27.01
N VAL A 1160 34.70 15.38 -28.14
CA VAL A 1160 35.47 15.78 -29.33
C VAL A 1160 36.41 16.94 -29.00
N LYS A 1161 35.94 17.96 -28.28
CA LYS A 1161 36.77 19.09 -27.85
C LYS A 1161 37.93 18.67 -26.93
N ALA A 1162 37.67 17.78 -25.97
CA ALA A 1162 38.71 17.24 -25.08
C ALA A 1162 39.77 16.43 -25.85
N ILE A 1163 39.34 15.58 -26.79
CA ILE A 1163 40.25 14.76 -27.59
C ILE A 1163 41.04 15.62 -28.60
N ARG A 1164 40.41 16.53 -29.35
CA ARG A 1164 41.11 17.48 -30.24
C ARG A 1164 42.16 18.31 -29.49
N GLY A 1165 41.82 18.78 -28.29
CA GLY A 1165 42.74 19.54 -27.43
C GLY A 1165 43.94 18.74 -26.90
N ALA A 1166 43.82 17.42 -26.76
CA ALA A 1166 44.87 16.56 -26.20
C ALA A 1166 45.76 15.87 -27.24
N VAL A 1167 45.20 15.39 -28.36
CA VAL A 1167 45.94 14.62 -29.38
C VAL A 1167 46.03 15.29 -30.75
N GLY A 1168 45.39 16.44 -30.93
CA GLY A 1168 45.40 17.22 -32.16
C GLY A 1168 44.44 16.71 -33.25
N ASP A 1169 44.08 17.61 -34.17
CA ASP A 1169 43.02 17.40 -35.16
C ASP A 1169 43.26 16.19 -36.07
N SER A 1170 44.50 15.93 -36.50
CA SER A 1170 44.82 14.81 -37.39
C SER A 1170 44.59 13.43 -36.76
N VAL A 1171 44.75 13.31 -35.44
CA VAL A 1171 44.49 12.07 -34.70
C VAL A 1171 43.01 11.98 -34.33
N ALA A 1172 42.36 13.10 -34.00
CA ALA A 1172 40.95 13.16 -33.65
C ALA A 1172 39.99 12.97 -34.85
N GLN A 1173 40.45 13.17 -36.08
CA GLN A 1173 39.66 13.16 -37.31
C GLN A 1173 38.64 11.99 -37.43
N PRO A 1174 38.96 10.72 -37.15
CA PRO A 1174 38.01 9.61 -37.29
C PRO A 1174 36.82 9.69 -36.31
N LEU A 1175 36.98 10.36 -35.17
CA LEU A 1175 35.90 10.63 -34.20
C LEU A 1175 35.04 11.81 -34.64
N VAL A 1176 35.66 12.85 -35.22
CA VAL A 1176 34.93 14.01 -35.80
C VAL A 1176 34.04 13.54 -36.95
N GLU A 1177 34.58 12.75 -37.88
CA GLU A 1177 33.84 12.17 -39.01
C GLU A 1177 32.70 11.24 -38.55
N ALA A 1178 32.94 10.44 -37.51
CA ALA A 1178 31.91 9.61 -36.88
C ALA A 1178 30.76 10.45 -36.31
N ALA A 1179 31.07 11.53 -35.59
CA ALA A 1179 30.07 12.37 -34.95
C ALA A 1179 29.26 13.21 -35.94
N ALA A 1180 29.90 13.77 -36.97
CA ALA A 1180 29.23 14.46 -38.07
C ALA A 1180 28.35 13.49 -38.88
N GLY A 1181 28.87 12.29 -39.19
CA GLY A 1181 28.13 11.25 -39.92
C GLY A 1181 26.89 10.73 -39.18
N SER A 1182 26.92 10.71 -37.84
CA SER A 1182 25.76 10.38 -36.99
C SER A 1182 24.83 11.57 -36.70
N GLY A 1183 25.10 12.78 -37.21
CA GLY A 1183 24.30 13.98 -36.94
C GLY A 1183 24.41 14.53 -35.50
N LEU A 1184 25.48 14.16 -34.79
CA LEU A 1184 25.77 14.58 -33.40
C LEU A 1184 26.73 15.79 -33.33
N LEU A 1185 27.20 16.26 -34.48
CA LEU A 1185 27.92 17.51 -34.71
C LEU A 1185 27.42 18.10 -36.03
N ASP A 1186 27.32 19.43 -36.14
CA ASP A 1186 26.94 20.07 -37.40
C ASP A 1186 28.13 20.03 -38.38
N ALA A 1187 27.86 19.94 -39.68
CA ALA A 1187 28.90 19.73 -40.70
C ALA A 1187 29.88 20.90 -40.91
N ASP A 1188 29.70 22.02 -40.18
CA ASP A 1188 30.50 23.25 -40.26
C ASP A 1188 31.26 23.57 -38.93
N GLU A 1189 31.31 22.66 -37.94
CA GLU A 1189 32.11 22.74 -36.68
C GLU A 1189 33.22 21.67 -36.55
#